data_AF-A0A929YJ81-F1
#
_entry.id   AF-A0A929YJ81-F1
#
_cell.length_a   1.000
_cell.length_b   1.000
_cell.length_c   1.000
_cell.angle_alpha   90.00
_cell.angle_beta   90.00
_cell.angle_gamma   90.00
#
_symmetry.space_group_name_H-M   'P 1'
#
loop_
_entity.id
_entity.type
_entity.pdbx_description
1 polymer ?
#
loop_
_entity_poly.entity_id
_entity_poly.type
_entity_poly.pdbx_seq_one_letter_code
_entity_poly.pdbx_strand_id
1 'polypeptide(L)'
;MPNQEQLKNTEDHIEQKELKSNIEQSRTRSYYSNYIGSHILALVNFQNSKHAKDNVQHYFNEYNKKIKKQNQTPIEDRPAKTIEKYPSNNSQERRNFAYLERLTCAVNKYGDRIEKRLWDKTIKNENLFINWEDISSSSWDYFESEFHEKNEQDNLPKKEYTIEEKQADFKKRRQAQINSLEEWINYFTDESAPDYPLWFKIYTFNGITQMGQYNADLKKYTNRDKTTIALYPTIDQGALAMVFDAITAFYGEDKEFWLTKNRHDSQLISLVKSGNFNNLYSRYYTEINKGIPTPEKSEDVHGKWFEYLPGDEKEIADSAKTTPWCVKSPVLARHYLRTNSEIKNNQAKFKLFKLEDNSSESGYSKTACASIRIGIKGDIMEISGLNEGQALEDSLVPFVKEQAMQCPGYEKFATKFQDKEKLILLMNKMRNKQAPTFEELCFLYETSQNKITTLDTYNDIDPKITPLREYFNLNYILDNFLQETEDLKQEISPFLKNSTDKSIVDSFTKLREAGFHQDEILAQISTDGFSNHLVDMLKQNIPITVLLEKLPPSGYSYNFSVLRNNFLSSKELLEHMDEDGISTHFYNLIKDGIPINDIVEKMGSSGISRHYRYLIRNNFSIKFLMDKMNILDVSRRFNDLINIIPAEELIEKITNSTVAKYYYKLSDKLSSETILNHLNPEDVAKHFDNLNKTVSLDEIAKHLDRDGVAQYYDKLIGRVSTNTLVERMDPQDISIYFDQLLKYGADLECIAKAIYDVNILSTHLDSLLAKGTNTDIINENIYSDLFDKYTNAIIEQNPELDIDNFFASVEEGTLDLFAEKNGYTGVIDQIINEEYPQKIKEFLKSQNINQNLAFKKVYEKQLQECNFAE
;
A
#
# COMPACT_ATOMS: atom_id res chain seq x y z
N MET A 1 36.20 -24.99 71.02
CA MET A 1 35.83 -24.00 69.99
C MET A 1 36.72 -24.21 68.77
N PRO A 2 36.18 -24.64 67.63
CA PRO A 2 36.73 -24.31 66.32
C PRO A 2 36.03 -23.06 65.77
N ASN A 3 36.80 -22.25 65.05
CA ASN A 3 36.56 -20.86 64.67
C ASN A 3 35.30 -20.60 63.84
N GLN A 4 34.59 -19.53 64.20
CA GLN A 4 33.53 -18.87 63.42
C GLN A 4 34.01 -18.28 62.07
N GLU A 5 35.30 -18.38 61.73
CA GLU A 5 35.85 -17.96 60.43
C GLU A 5 35.72 -19.00 59.31
N GLN A 6 35.40 -20.26 59.62
CA GLN A 6 35.24 -21.30 58.59
C GLN A 6 33.80 -21.42 58.03
N LEU A 7 32.78 -20.91 58.73
CA LEU A 7 31.39 -20.94 58.25
C LEU A 7 31.02 -19.78 57.32
N LYS A 8 31.57 -18.56 57.55
CA LYS A 8 31.34 -17.42 56.65
C LYS A 8 31.99 -17.58 55.26
N ASN A 9 33.14 -18.24 55.19
CA ASN A 9 33.83 -18.45 53.91
C ASN A 9 33.21 -19.57 53.04
N THR A 10 32.24 -20.32 53.56
CA THR A 10 31.62 -21.43 52.80
C THR A 10 30.26 -21.01 52.22
N GLU A 11 29.47 -20.20 52.94
CA GLU A 11 28.20 -19.64 52.44
C GLU A 11 28.43 -18.54 51.37
N ASP A 12 29.37 -17.60 51.60
CA ASP A 12 29.71 -16.56 50.59
C ASP A 12 30.35 -17.17 49.32
N HIS A 13 31.08 -18.29 49.44
CA HIS A 13 31.66 -18.95 48.27
C HIS A 13 30.68 -19.84 47.52
N ILE A 14 29.67 -20.41 48.18
CA ILE A 14 28.61 -21.20 47.51
C ILE A 14 27.63 -20.24 46.82
N GLU A 15 27.18 -19.16 47.46
CA GLU A 15 26.34 -18.14 46.82
C GLU A 15 27.06 -17.41 45.68
N GLN A 16 28.34 -17.06 45.83
CA GLN A 16 29.09 -16.48 44.71
C GLN A 16 29.40 -17.48 43.59
N LYS A 17 29.54 -18.79 43.88
CA LYS A 17 29.67 -19.82 42.84
C LYS A 17 28.35 -20.08 42.14
N GLU A 18 27.23 -20.15 42.86
CA GLU A 18 25.90 -20.30 42.28
C GLU A 18 25.47 -19.05 41.52
N LEU A 19 25.77 -17.85 42.03
CA LEU A 19 25.55 -16.59 41.32
C LEU A 19 26.47 -16.49 40.09
N LYS A 20 27.76 -16.87 40.19
CA LYS A 20 28.65 -16.95 39.01
C LYS A 20 28.20 -18.02 38.01
N SER A 21 27.74 -19.17 38.48
CA SER A 21 27.20 -20.27 37.66
C SER A 21 25.88 -19.89 37.00
N ASN A 22 24.98 -19.20 37.69
CA ASN A 22 23.74 -18.68 37.14
C ASN A 22 24.00 -17.51 36.19
N ILE A 23 24.99 -16.66 36.46
CA ILE A 23 25.47 -15.61 35.53
C ILE A 23 26.15 -16.23 34.31
N GLU A 24 26.93 -17.30 34.46
CA GLU A 24 27.53 -18.04 33.36
C GLU A 24 26.48 -18.78 32.55
N GLN A 25 25.54 -19.50 33.16
CA GLN A 25 24.43 -20.17 32.50
C GLN A 25 23.46 -19.20 31.82
N SER A 26 23.11 -18.07 32.44
CA SER A 26 22.31 -17.01 31.81
C SER A 26 23.06 -16.31 30.68
N ARG A 27 24.38 -16.13 30.80
CA ARG A 27 25.24 -15.68 29.70
C ARG A 27 25.25 -16.70 28.57
N THR A 28 25.35 -18.00 28.84
CA THR A 28 25.32 -19.06 27.83
C THR A 28 23.95 -19.15 27.15
N ARG A 29 22.84 -19.01 27.89
CA ARG A 29 21.47 -18.94 27.33
C ARG A 29 21.25 -17.69 26.50
N SER A 30 21.68 -16.52 26.98
CA SER A 30 21.58 -15.25 26.24
C SER A 30 22.45 -15.25 24.99
N TYR A 31 23.67 -15.80 25.06
CA TYR A 31 24.56 -16.00 23.93
C TYR A 31 23.94 -16.89 22.86
N TYR A 32 23.39 -18.06 23.26
CA TYR A 32 22.74 -18.98 22.34
C TYR A 32 21.47 -18.39 21.71
N SER A 33 20.68 -17.66 22.50
CA SER A 33 19.51 -16.92 22.02
C SER A 33 19.91 -15.82 21.01
N ASN A 34 20.94 -15.03 21.30
CA ASN A 34 21.45 -14.02 20.38
C ASN A 34 22.11 -14.64 19.14
N TYR A 35 22.68 -15.84 19.25
CA TYR A 35 23.20 -16.60 18.11
C TYR A 35 22.07 -16.96 17.13
N ILE A 36 20.98 -17.58 17.62
CA ILE A 36 19.78 -17.87 16.83
C ILE A 36 19.23 -16.58 16.20
N GLY A 37 19.05 -15.54 17.02
CA GLY A 37 18.54 -14.25 16.57
C GLY A 37 19.40 -13.60 15.49
N SER A 38 20.72 -13.69 15.60
CA SER A 38 21.62 -13.11 14.59
C SER A 38 21.56 -13.81 13.24
N HIS A 39 21.29 -15.12 13.23
CA HIS A 39 21.07 -15.92 12.04
C HIS A 39 19.74 -15.53 11.36
N ILE A 40 18.65 -15.46 12.12
CA ILE A 40 17.33 -15.09 11.62
C ILE A 40 17.33 -13.66 11.08
N LEU A 41 17.90 -12.72 11.83
CA LEU A 41 18.04 -11.33 11.40
C LEU A 41 18.87 -11.24 10.10
N ALA A 42 19.93 -12.05 9.95
CA ALA A 42 20.69 -12.06 8.70
C ALA A 42 19.88 -12.61 7.52
N LEU A 43 19.03 -13.63 7.74
CA LEU A 43 18.15 -14.19 6.70
C LEU A 43 17.14 -13.18 6.16
N VAL A 44 16.57 -12.36 7.04
CA VAL A 44 15.65 -11.28 6.64
C VAL A 44 16.36 -10.00 6.19
N ASN A 45 17.65 -10.08 5.87
CA ASN A 45 18.50 -8.95 5.46
C ASN A 45 18.47 -7.78 6.46
N PHE A 46 18.27 -8.06 7.75
CA PHE A 46 18.44 -7.07 8.80
C PHE A 46 19.87 -6.51 8.72
N GLN A 47 19.97 -5.18 8.56
CA GLN A 47 21.18 -4.39 8.29
C GLN A 47 21.75 -4.43 6.85
N ASN A 48 21.00 -4.88 5.83
CA ASN A 48 21.49 -4.93 4.44
C ASN A 48 20.63 -4.14 3.41
N SER A 49 20.02 -3.02 3.79
CA SER A 49 19.26 -2.17 2.85
C SER A 49 19.62 -0.68 2.94
N LYS A 50 19.35 0.04 1.85
CA LYS A 50 19.31 1.52 1.73
C LYS A 50 18.45 2.20 2.82
N HIS A 51 17.66 1.46 3.61
CA HIS A 51 16.72 1.94 4.64
C HIS A 51 17.23 1.79 6.09
N ALA A 52 18.54 1.71 6.31
CA ALA A 52 19.11 1.61 7.66
C ALA A 52 18.92 2.88 8.54
N LYS A 53 18.33 3.95 8.00
CA LYS A 53 17.93 5.15 8.78
C LYS A 53 16.62 4.94 9.56
N ASP A 54 15.78 3.96 9.16
CA ASP A 54 14.41 3.82 9.67
C ASP A 54 14.20 2.71 10.70
N ASN A 55 15.28 2.02 11.09
CA ASN A 55 15.22 0.89 12.01
C ASN A 55 15.76 1.23 13.41
N VAL A 56 15.41 0.39 14.38
CA VAL A 56 15.82 0.45 15.81
C VAL A 56 17.36 0.66 15.98
N GLN A 57 18.15 0.28 14.97
CA GLN A 57 19.61 0.39 14.92
C GLN A 57 20.14 1.83 14.83
N HIS A 58 19.52 2.71 14.03
CA HIS A 58 19.98 4.10 13.85
C HIS A 58 20.07 4.81 15.20
N TYR A 59 19.01 4.70 16.00
CA TYR A 59 18.90 5.35 17.30
C TYR A 59 19.86 4.80 18.36
N PHE A 60 20.15 3.49 18.35
CA PHE A 60 21.09 2.92 19.31
C PHE A 60 22.55 3.24 18.97
N ASN A 61 22.89 3.39 17.69
CA ASN A 61 24.20 3.88 17.27
C ASN A 61 24.40 5.34 17.69
N GLU A 62 23.38 6.19 17.54
CA GLU A 62 23.37 7.57 18.02
C GLU A 62 23.46 7.68 19.56
N TYR A 63 22.75 6.82 20.29
CA TYR A 63 22.84 6.77 21.75
C TYR A 63 24.21 6.28 22.25
N ASN A 64 24.79 5.25 21.63
CA ASN A 64 26.15 4.80 21.96
C ASN A 64 27.22 5.84 21.65
N LYS A 65 27.06 6.64 20.57
CA LYS A 65 27.91 7.80 20.31
C LYS A 65 27.79 8.84 21.43
N LYS A 66 26.58 9.10 21.95
CA LYS A 66 26.36 10.01 23.10
C LYS A 66 26.95 9.50 24.41
N ILE A 67 26.83 8.21 24.73
CA ILE A 67 27.47 7.61 25.93
C ILE A 67 29.00 7.61 25.82
N LYS A 68 29.57 7.33 24.64
CA LYS A 68 31.02 7.42 24.42
C LYS A 68 31.54 8.86 24.55
N LYS A 69 30.72 9.87 24.22
CA LYS A 69 31.04 11.29 24.44
C LYS A 69 30.90 11.73 25.90
N GLN A 70 30.01 11.11 26.68
CA GLN A 70 29.78 11.47 28.09
C GLN A 70 30.72 10.78 29.09
N ASN A 71 31.30 9.61 28.74
CA ASN A 71 32.23 8.88 29.60
C ASN A 71 33.66 8.89 29.03
N GLN A 72 34.28 10.07 28.96
CA GLN A 72 35.74 10.17 28.85
C GLN A 72 36.36 10.08 30.24
N THR A 73 36.55 8.87 30.72
CA THR A 73 37.56 8.57 31.74
C THR A 73 38.52 7.53 31.14
N PRO A 74 39.84 7.62 31.37
CA PRO A 74 40.78 6.65 30.83
C PRO A 74 40.45 5.26 31.39
N ILE A 75 40.14 4.31 30.52
CA ILE A 75 39.99 2.91 30.93
C ILE A 75 41.40 2.29 30.91
N GLU A 76 42.11 2.42 32.01
CA GLU A 76 43.22 1.51 32.34
C GLU A 76 42.64 0.25 33.00
N ASP A 77 43.20 -0.90 32.64
CA ASP A 77 42.89 -2.26 33.12
C ASP A 77 41.43 -2.74 33.02
N ARG A 78 41.07 -3.25 31.84
CA ARG A 78 40.17 -4.42 31.77
C ARG A 78 40.91 -5.59 31.15
N PRO A 79 40.90 -6.78 31.78
CA PRO A 79 41.39 -7.98 31.13
C PRO A 79 40.58 -8.18 29.84
N ALA A 80 41.28 -8.52 28.75
CA ALA A 80 40.66 -8.83 27.48
C ALA A 80 39.59 -9.92 27.70
N LYS A 81 38.31 -9.54 27.64
CA LYS A 81 37.23 -10.51 27.54
C LYS A 81 37.46 -11.26 26.24
N THR A 82 37.82 -12.53 26.34
CA THR A 82 37.65 -13.51 25.27
C THR A 82 36.18 -13.43 24.82
N ILE A 83 35.92 -12.70 23.74
CA ILE A 83 34.67 -12.85 23.01
C ILE A 83 34.74 -14.28 22.48
N GLU A 84 33.90 -15.17 23.00
CA GLU A 84 33.73 -16.48 22.40
C GLU A 84 33.49 -16.29 20.90
N LYS A 85 34.39 -16.87 20.11
CA LYS A 85 34.50 -16.66 18.67
C LYS A 85 33.16 -17.05 18.04
N TYR A 86 32.39 -16.07 17.53
CA TYR A 86 31.11 -16.33 16.89
C TYR A 86 31.27 -17.41 15.80
N PRO A 87 30.52 -18.52 15.84
CA PRO A 87 30.88 -19.73 15.10
C PRO A 87 30.59 -19.68 13.60
N SER A 88 30.05 -18.58 13.06
CA SER A 88 29.74 -18.44 11.62
C SER A 88 30.67 -17.48 10.86
N ASN A 89 31.01 -17.90 9.64
CA ASN A 89 31.84 -17.14 8.70
C ASN A 89 31.07 -16.00 8.01
N ASN A 90 29.75 -15.91 8.18
CA ASN A 90 28.91 -14.86 7.63
C ASN A 90 29.15 -13.51 8.34
N SER A 91 29.57 -12.50 7.59
CA SER A 91 29.87 -11.17 8.13
C SER A 91 28.63 -10.43 8.67
N GLN A 92 27.44 -10.68 8.10
CA GLN A 92 26.19 -10.05 8.51
C GLN A 92 25.72 -10.61 9.85
N GLU A 93 25.77 -11.93 10.01
CA GLU A 93 25.45 -12.59 11.28
C GLU A 93 26.36 -12.13 12.41
N ARG A 94 27.68 -11.97 12.18
CA ARG A 94 28.60 -11.42 13.18
C ARG A 94 28.24 -10.00 13.61
N ARG A 95 27.83 -9.15 12.66
CA ARG A 95 27.38 -7.76 12.95
C ARG A 95 26.09 -7.75 13.76
N ASN A 96 25.11 -8.56 13.35
CA ASN A 96 23.84 -8.74 14.05
C ASN A 96 24.06 -9.26 15.48
N PHE A 97 24.90 -10.28 15.63
CA PHE A 97 25.24 -10.85 16.92
C PHE A 97 25.89 -9.82 17.84
N ALA A 98 26.92 -9.11 17.37
CA ALA A 98 27.57 -8.07 18.16
C ALA A 98 26.63 -6.92 18.53
N TYR A 99 25.65 -6.62 17.68
CA TYR A 99 24.61 -5.63 17.97
C TYR A 99 23.65 -6.12 19.06
N LEU A 100 23.11 -7.32 18.92
CA LEU A 100 22.24 -7.95 19.92
C LEU A 100 22.93 -8.07 21.27
N GLU A 101 24.19 -8.49 21.31
CA GLU A 101 24.98 -8.56 22.55
C GLU A 101 25.08 -7.20 23.25
N ARG A 102 25.32 -6.11 22.50
CA ARG A 102 25.37 -4.76 23.08
C ARG A 102 24.02 -4.31 23.63
N LEU A 103 22.95 -4.60 22.90
CA LEU A 103 21.59 -4.25 23.31
C LEU A 103 21.17 -5.04 24.55
N THR A 104 21.29 -6.36 24.50
CA THR A 104 20.95 -7.25 25.61
C THR A 104 21.78 -6.92 26.84
N CYS A 105 23.07 -6.60 26.70
CA CYS A 105 23.88 -6.10 27.83
C CYS A 105 23.38 -4.76 28.38
N ALA A 106 22.90 -3.85 27.54
CA ALA A 106 22.37 -2.56 27.99
C ALA A 106 21.03 -2.73 28.72
N VAL A 107 20.11 -3.53 28.18
CA VAL A 107 18.83 -3.84 28.81
C VAL A 107 19.06 -4.58 30.13
N ASN A 108 19.88 -5.63 30.16
CA ASN A 108 20.18 -6.36 31.40
C ASN A 108 20.85 -5.49 32.47
N LYS A 109 21.63 -4.47 32.07
CA LYS A 109 22.35 -3.60 33.01
C LYS A 109 21.48 -2.47 33.56
N TYR A 110 20.57 -1.93 32.77
CA TYR A 110 19.84 -0.70 33.07
C TYR A 110 18.31 -0.90 33.18
N GLY A 111 17.84 -2.12 32.98
CA GLY A 111 16.45 -2.55 33.11
C GLY A 111 15.52 -2.08 31.99
N ASP A 112 14.23 -2.38 32.15
CA ASP A 112 13.18 -2.18 31.15
C ASP A 112 12.97 -0.72 30.75
N ARG A 113 13.45 0.23 31.56
CA ARG A 113 13.46 1.66 31.22
C ARG A 113 14.25 1.95 29.94
N ILE A 114 15.33 1.20 29.67
CA ILE A 114 16.12 1.35 28.44
C ILE A 114 15.41 0.71 27.26
N GLU A 115 14.76 -0.43 27.45
CA GLU A 115 13.97 -1.08 26.42
C GLU A 115 12.75 -0.23 26.03
N LYS A 116 12.00 0.29 27.00
CA LYS A 116 10.88 1.21 26.75
C LYS A 116 11.32 2.45 25.97
N ARG A 117 12.43 3.07 26.38
CA ARG A 117 13.00 4.22 25.67
C ARG A 117 13.46 3.89 24.24
N LEU A 118 13.88 2.65 23.98
CA LEU A 118 14.22 2.17 22.65
C LEU A 118 12.98 2.17 21.75
N TRP A 119 11.88 1.61 22.27
CA TRP A 119 10.61 1.53 21.57
C TRP A 119 9.96 2.91 21.37
N ASP A 120 9.90 3.75 22.42
CA ASP A 120 9.38 5.13 22.36
C ASP A 120 10.09 5.97 21.29
N LYS A 121 11.40 5.81 21.13
CA LYS A 121 12.16 6.51 20.08
C LYS A 121 11.87 5.97 18.69
N THR A 122 11.58 4.68 18.59
CA THR A 122 11.28 4.05 17.30
C THR A 122 9.92 4.50 16.79
N ILE A 123 8.92 4.65 17.67
CA ILE A 123 7.61 5.25 17.34
C ILE A 123 7.71 6.72 16.95
N LYS A 124 8.74 7.46 17.40
CA LYS A 124 8.93 8.85 16.98
C LYS A 124 9.52 9.00 15.58
N ASN A 125 9.80 7.90 14.88
CA ASN A 125 10.25 7.96 13.50
C ASN A 125 9.08 8.28 12.57
N GLU A 126 9.10 9.46 11.98
CA GLU A 126 8.04 9.94 11.09
C GLU A 126 7.89 9.06 9.84
N ASN A 127 8.96 8.40 9.39
CA ASN A 127 8.98 7.53 8.20
C ASN A 127 8.20 6.22 8.36
N LEU A 128 7.75 5.89 9.58
CA LEU A 128 6.88 4.73 9.80
C LEU A 128 5.41 5.03 9.45
N PHE A 129 4.99 6.30 9.56
CA PHE A 129 3.59 6.67 9.42
C PHE A 129 3.34 7.42 8.12
N ILE A 130 2.10 7.42 7.66
CA ILE A 130 1.73 8.10 6.42
C ILE A 130 1.95 9.60 6.54
N ASN A 131 2.63 10.19 5.55
CA ASN A 131 2.79 11.63 5.40
C ASN A 131 1.70 12.20 4.48
N TRP A 132 1.46 13.50 4.58
CA TRP A 132 0.39 14.18 3.85
C TRP A 132 0.55 13.99 2.33
N GLU A 133 1.76 14.17 1.85
CA GLU A 133 2.18 14.09 0.45
C GLU A 133 2.16 12.66 -0.13
N ASP A 134 2.09 11.64 0.72
CA ASP A 134 2.06 10.24 0.29
C ASP A 134 0.62 9.68 0.17
N ILE A 135 -0.40 10.42 0.60
CA ILE A 135 -1.80 10.01 0.45
C ILE A 135 -2.19 10.09 -1.03
N SER A 136 -2.56 8.95 -1.61
CA SER A 136 -2.99 8.86 -3.01
C SER A 136 -4.30 9.61 -3.24
N SER A 137 -4.51 10.09 -4.47
CA SER A 137 -5.79 10.69 -4.89
C SER A 137 -6.97 9.76 -4.59
N SER A 138 -6.84 8.45 -4.86
CA SER A 138 -7.87 7.45 -4.52
C SER A 138 -8.17 7.32 -3.02
N SER A 139 -7.18 7.56 -2.16
CA SER A 139 -7.39 7.57 -0.71
C SER A 139 -8.09 8.86 -0.27
N TRP A 140 -7.77 9.99 -0.91
CA TRP A 140 -8.49 11.24 -0.72
C TRP A 140 -9.95 11.13 -1.17
N ASP A 141 -10.21 10.53 -2.33
CA ASP A 141 -11.57 10.27 -2.85
C ASP A 141 -12.36 9.37 -1.88
N TYR A 142 -11.70 8.38 -1.28
CA TYR A 142 -12.29 7.53 -0.25
C TYR A 142 -12.64 8.31 1.03
N PHE A 143 -11.73 9.18 1.51
CA PHE A 143 -12.01 10.02 2.68
C PHE A 143 -13.12 11.04 2.40
N GLU A 144 -13.15 11.60 1.20
CA GLU A 144 -14.20 12.50 0.71
C GLU A 144 -15.56 11.79 0.70
N SER A 145 -15.58 10.57 0.20
CA SER A 145 -16.78 9.72 0.21
C SER A 145 -17.23 9.43 1.64
N GLU A 146 -16.32 9.03 2.54
CA GLU A 146 -16.60 8.83 3.97
C GLU A 146 -17.15 10.11 4.65
N PHE A 147 -16.63 11.27 4.26
CA PHE A 147 -17.06 12.57 4.76
C PHE A 147 -18.46 12.94 4.29
N HIS A 148 -18.75 12.79 2.99
CA HIS A 148 -20.08 13.06 2.45
C HIS A 148 -21.12 12.07 2.95
N GLU A 149 -20.79 10.77 3.03
CA GLU A 149 -21.65 9.77 3.65
C GLU A 149 -21.98 10.13 5.09
N LYS A 150 -21.01 10.63 5.86
CA LYS A 150 -21.22 11.12 7.23
C LYS A 150 -22.22 12.28 7.27
N ASN A 151 -22.03 13.28 6.41
CA ASN A 151 -22.90 14.45 6.38
C ASN A 151 -24.33 14.12 5.94
N GLU A 152 -24.48 13.26 4.92
CA GLU A 152 -25.78 12.80 4.44
C GLU A 152 -26.52 11.98 5.52
N GLN A 153 -25.81 11.12 6.24
CA GLN A 153 -26.39 10.32 7.33
C GLN A 153 -26.84 11.21 8.50
N ASP A 154 -26.06 12.26 8.83
CA ASP A 154 -26.34 13.21 9.90
C ASP A 154 -27.42 14.27 9.53
N ASN A 155 -28.08 14.17 8.36
CA ASN A 155 -29.03 15.16 7.82
C ASN A 155 -28.43 16.58 7.73
N LEU A 156 -27.12 16.68 7.60
CA LEU A 156 -26.44 17.94 7.39
C LEU A 156 -26.59 18.35 5.91
N PRO A 157 -26.66 19.67 5.62
CA PRO A 157 -26.62 20.12 4.24
C PRO A 157 -25.35 19.60 3.56
N LYS A 158 -25.41 19.33 2.25
CA LYS A 158 -24.24 18.93 1.48
C LYS A 158 -23.11 19.94 1.74
N LYS A 159 -22.08 19.47 2.42
CA LYS A 159 -20.88 20.23 2.77
C LYS A 159 -19.75 19.70 1.91
N GLU A 160 -18.93 20.61 1.40
CA GLU A 160 -17.73 20.29 0.63
C GLU A 160 -16.63 19.69 1.52
N TYR A 161 -15.86 18.76 0.95
CA TYR A 161 -14.73 18.13 1.64
C TYR A 161 -13.48 19.01 1.56
N THR A 162 -13.43 20.00 2.45
CA THR A 162 -12.41 21.06 2.45
C THR A 162 -11.02 20.56 2.87
N ILE A 163 -10.00 21.40 2.70
CA ILE A 163 -8.61 21.07 3.07
C ILE A 163 -8.48 20.84 4.58
N GLU A 164 -9.24 21.53 5.43
CA GLU A 164 -9.22 21.31 6.88
C GLU A 164 -9.85 19.99 7.26
N GLU A 165 -10.91 19.56 6.57
CA GLU A 165 -11.48 18.22 6.76
C GLU A 165 -10.47 17.16 6.32
N LYS A 166 -9.77 17.39 5.20
CA LYS A 166 -8.64 16.57 4.76
C LYS A 166 -7.51 16.52 5.81
N GLN A 167 -7.14 17.66 6.40
CA GLN A 167 -6.11 17.74 7.45
C GLN A 167 -6.55 17.07 8.75
N ALA A 168 -7.82 17.21 9.13
CA ALA A 168 -8.38 16.55 10.31
C ALA A 168 -8.38 15.03 10.13
N ASP A 169 -8.79 14.53 8.96
CA ASP A 169 -8.73 13.11 8.64
C ASP A 169 -7.29 12.62 8.53
N PHE A 170 -6.37 13.36 7.92
CA PHE A 170 -4.94 13.04 7.95
C PHE A 170 -4.40 12.86 9.37
N LYS A 171 -4.57 13.87 10.24
CA LYS A 171 -4.10 13.82 11.64
C LYS A 171 -4.70 12.63 12.37
N LYS A 172 -6.00 12.39 12.19
CA LYS A 172 -6.72 11.26 12.78
C LYS A 172 -6.19 9.91 12.29
N ARG A 173 -5.94 9.75 10.99
CA ARG A 173 -5.41 8.50 10.39
C ARG A 173 -3.98 8.25 10.84
N ARG A 174 -3.12 9.28 10.83
CA ARG A 174 -1.74 9.19 11.33
C ARG A 174 -1.69 8.82 12.81
N GLN A 175 -2.50 9.48 13.65
CA GLN A 175 -2.59 9.14 15.07
C GLN A 175 -3.12 7.72 15.29
N ALA A 176 -4.07 7.26 14.48
CA ALA A 176 -4.55 5.88 14.56
C ALA A 176 -3.46 4.87 14.20
N GLN A 177 -2.60 5.16 13.21
CA GLN A 177 -1.44 4.32 12.90
C GLN A 177 -0.45 4.28 14.06
N ILE A 178 -0.15 5.42 14.69
CA ILE A 178 0.71 5.49 15.90
C ILE A 178 0.14 4.60 17.00
N ASN A 179 -1.14 4.78 17.35
CA ASN A 179 -1.80 4.02 18.40
C ASN A 179 -1.77 2.50 18.11
N SER A 180 -1.98 2.10 16.85
CA SER A 180 -1.94 0.68 16.47
C SER A 180 -0.55 0.03 16.63
N LEU A 181 0.52 0.80 16.45
CA LEU A 181 1.90 0.31 16.66
C LEU A 181 2.27 0.32 18.15
N GLU A 182 1.77 1.29 18.91
CA GLU A 182 1.93 1.36 20.38
C GLU A 182 1.40 0.11 21.09
N GLU A 183 0.34 -0.51 20.59
CA GLU A 183 -0.21 -1.77 21.16
C GLU A 183 0.85 -2.89 21.21
N TRP A 184 1.69 -3.02 20.19
CA TRP A 184 2.79 -4.01 20.17
C TRP A 184 3.88 -3.69 21.19
N ILE A 185 4.21 -2.41 21.32
CA ILE A 185 5.27 -1.95 22.24
C ILE A 185 4.81 -2.09 23.68
N ASN A 186 3.56 -1.75 23.96
CA ASN A 186 2.95 -1.98 25.27
C ASN A 186 2.99 -3.47 25.61
N TYR A 187 2.64 -4.36 24.68
CA TYR A 187 2.74 -5.80 24.90
C TYR A 187 4.18 -6.29 25.13
N PHE A 188 5.17 -5.79 24.39
CA PHE A 188 6.58 -6.16 24.59
C PHE A 188 7.18 -5.68 25.92
N THR A 189 6.58 -4.68 26.54
CA THR A 189 7.05 -4.07 27.79
C THR A 189 6.13 -4.37 28.99
N ASP A 190 5.12 -5.20 28.79
CA ASP A 190 4.21 -5.67 29.84
C ASP A 190 4.86 -6.80 30.65
N GLU A 191 4.97 -6.63 31.96
CA GLU A 191 5.56 -7.62 32.88
C GLU A 191 4.73 -8.92 32.94
N SER A 192 3.46 -8.89 32.51
CA SER A 192 2.57 -10.05 32.45
C SER A 192 2.64 -10.82 31.13
N ALA A 193 3.30 -10.27 30.11
CA ALA A 193 3.50 -10.93 28.82
C ALA A 193 4.63 -11.99 28.89
N PRO A 194 4.63 -13.00 27.99
CA PRO A 194 5.76 -13.92 27.86
C PRO A 194 7.08 -13.17 27.64
N ASP A 195 8.13 -13.55 28.37
CA ASP A 195 9.47 -12.95 28.27
C ASP A 195 10.17 -13.36 26.97
N TYR A 196 9.79 -12.70 25.87
CA TYR A 196 10.42 -12.90 24.57
C TYR A 196 11.86 -12.33 24.57
N PRO A 197 12.84 -13.05 24.00
CA PRO A 197 14.19 -12.51 23.90
C PRO A 197 14.22 -11.28 22.98
N LEU A 198 15.12 -10.34 23.28
CA LEU A 198 15.19 -9.04 22.60
C LEU A 198 15.36 -9.15 21.07
N TRP A 199 16.07 -10.18 20.58
CA TRP A 199 16.18 -10.42 19.14
C TRP A 199 14.83 -10.72 18.50
N PHE A 200 13.93 -11.41 19.19
CA PHE A 200 12.61 -11.78 18.69
C PHE A 200 11.67 -10.57 18.68
N LYS A 201 11.74 -9.72 19.72
CA LYS A 201 11.04 -8.43 19.74
C LYS A 201 11.49 -7.54 18.57
N ILE A 202 12.79 -7.46 18.29
CA ILE A 202 13.35 -6.72 17.14
C ILE A 202 12.91 -7.33 15.80
N TYR A 203 12.98 -8.65 15.68
CA TYR A 203 12.54 -9.40 14.49
C TYR A 203 11.06 -9.15 14.18
N THR A 204 10.22 -9.25 15.21
CA THR A 204 8.78 -8.98 15.14
C THR A 204 8.52 -7.54 14.76
N PHE A 205 9.14 -6.58 15.47
CA PHE A 205 8.96 -5.15 15.20
C PHE A 205 9.37 -4.79 13.76
N ASN A 206 10.49 -5.31 13.27
CA ASN A 206 10.92 -5.12 11.89
C ASN A 206 9.96 -5.75 10.85
N GLY A 207 9.27 -6.83 11.23
CA GLY A 207 8.25 -7.46 10.42
C GLY A 207 6.96 -6.64 10.34
N ILE A 208 6.41 -6.24 11.49
CA ILE A 208 5.15 -5.49 11.57
C ILE A 208 5.25 -4.13 10.88
N THR A 209 6.43 -3.48 10.91
CA THR A 209 6.61 -2.19 10.25
C THR A 209 6.52 -2.26 8.72
N GLN A 210 6.55 -3.47 8.16
CA GLN A 210 6.41 -3.73 6.71
C GLN A 210 5.04 -4.29 6.35
N MET A 211 4.15 -4.50 7.32
CA MET A 211 2.84 -5.12 7.13
C MET A 211 1.74 -4.07 6.95
N GLY A 212 0.93 -4.26 5.91
CA GLY A 212 -0.29 -3.52 5.62
C GLY A 212 -1.52 -4.24 6.17
N GLN A 213 -2.63 -4.21 5.43
CA GLN A 213 -3.89 -4.81 5.84
C GLN A 213 -3.92 -6.32 5.58
N TYR A 214 -4.64 -7.07 6.41
CA TYR A 214 -4.89 -8.49 6.15
C TYR A 214 -5.83 -8.67 4.96
N ASN A 215 -5.31 -9.29 3.90
CA ASN A 215 -6.09 -9.72 2.75
C ASN A 215 -6.57 -11.16 2.99
N ALA A 216 -7.89 -11.33 3.10
CA ALA A 216 -8.52 -12.62 3.41
C ALA A 216 -8.40 -13.63 2.25
N ASP A 217 -8.48 -13.16 1.00
CA ASP A 217 -8.38 -14.00 -0.20
C ASP A 217 -6.96 -14.59 -0.34
N LEU A 218 -5.95 -13.74 -0.12
CA LEU A 218 -4.55 -14.12 -0.15
C LEU A 218 -4.09 -14.79 1.17
N LYS A 219 -4.94 -14.80 2.19
CA LYS A 219 -4.67 -15.28 3.55
C LYS A 219 -3.36 -14.74 4.13
N LYS A 220 -3.07 -13.46 3.86
CA LYS A 220 -1.83 -12.81 4.29
C LYS A 220 -2.02 -11.32 4.49
N TYR A 221 -1.20 -10.75 5.37
CA TYR A 221 -1.03 -9.30 5.42
C TYR A 221 -0.29 -8.84 4.15
N THR A 222 -0.83 -7.81 3.51
CA THR A 222 -0.14 -7.13 2.41
C THR A 222 1.15 -6.50 2.92
N ASN A 223 2.04 -6.13 2.01
CA ASN A 223 3.14 -5.25 2.37
C ASN A 223 2.60 -3.82 2.44
N ARG A 224 3.16 -3.01 3.32
CA ARG A 224 2.91 -1.57 3.35
C ARG A 224 4.02 -0.81 2.62
N ASP A 225 3.64 0.32 2.05
CA ASP A 225 4.54 1.34 1.53
C ASP A 225 4.14 2.71 2.11
N LYS A 226 4.83 3.76 1.69
CA LYS A 226 4.61 5.14 2.17
C LYS A 226 3.17 5.65 1.94
N THR A 227 2.47 5.10 0.96
CA THR A 227 1.07 5.49 0.64
C THR A 227 0.02 4.74 1.47
N THR A 228 0.45 3.78 2.30
CA THR A 228 -0.48 2.93 3.05
C THR A 228 -1.14 3.68 4.19
N ILE A 229 -2.42 4.03 4.02
CA ILE A 229 -3.28 4.67 5.04
C ILE A 229 -3.76 3.69 6.14
N ALA A 230 -3.62 2.38 5.93
CA ALA A 230 -4.12 1.35 6.84
C ALA A 230 -3.36 1.30 8.18
N LEU A 231 -4.04 0.86 9.24
CA LEU A 231 -3.42 0.65 10.55
C LEU A 231 -2.37 -0.47 10.50
N TYR A 232 -1.44 -0.47 11.46
CA TYR A 232 -0.62 -1.66 11.70
C TYR A 232 -1.51 -2.81 12.17
N PRO A 233 -1.12 -4.07 11.88
CA PRO A 233 -1.83 -5.24 12.39
C PRO A 233 -2.03 -5.16 13.91
N THR A 234 -3.21 -5.45 14.44
CA THR A 234 -3.37 -5.65 15.89
C THR A 234 -2.65 -6.93 16.31
N ILE A 235 -2.04 -6.92 17.49
CA ILE A 235 -1.34 -8.09 18.01
C ILE A 235 -2.29 -9.26 18.29
N ASP A 236 -1.95 -10.43 17.73
CA ASP A 236 -2.50 -11.72 18.09
C ASP A 236 -1.42 -12.49 18.84
N GLN A 237 -1.61 -12.59 20.16
CA GLN A 237 -0.62 -13.18 21.07
C GLN A 237 -0.38 -14.65 20.76
N GLY A 238 -1.41 -15.38 20.32
CA GLY A 238 -1.30 -16.78 19.93
C GLY A 238 -0.49 -16.93 18.64
N ALA A 239 -0.77 -16.11 17.63
CA ALA A 239 -0.03 -16.16 16.38
C ALA A 239 1.45 -15.82 16.61
N LEU A 240 1.72 -14.80 17.42
CA LEU A 240 3.08 -14.41 17.79
C LEU A 240 3.83 -15.54 18.51
N ALA A 241 3.18 -16.20 19.48
CA ALA A 241 3.75 -17.34 20.19
C ALA A 241 4.07 -18.50 19.25
N MET A 242 3.16 -18.84 18.32
CA MET A 242 3.42 -19.89 17.33
C MET A 242 4.57 -19.54 16.38
N VAL A 243 4.73 -18.26 16.01
CA VAL A 243 5.91 -17.80 15.25
C VAL A 243 7.19 -18.03 16.06
N PHE A 244 7.19 -17.63 17.34
CA PHE A 244 8.33 -17.81 18.23
C PHE A 244 8.73 -19.29 18.35
N ASP A 245 7.76 -20.16 18.68
CA ASP A 245 7.97 -21.60 18.85
C ASP A 245 8.50 -22.25 17.57
N ALA A 246 7.92 -21.91 16.41
CA ALA A 246 8.33 -22.50 15.14
C ALA A 246 9.76 -22.11 14.75
N ILE A 247 10.12 -20.84 14.95
CA ILE A 247 11.46 -20.33 14.62
C ILE A 247 12.50 -20.90 15.59
N THR A 248 12.23 -20.88 16.90
CA THR A 248 13.17 -21.36 17.92
C THR A 248 13.37 -22.87 17.84
N ALA A 249 12.31 -23.65 17.58
CA ALA A 249 12.43 -25.08 17.35
C ALA A 249 13.24 -25.41 16.10
N PHE A 250 13.03 -24.68 14.98
CA PHE A 250 13.71 -24.97 13.71
C PHE A 250 15.18 -24.49 13.66
N TYR A 251 15.48 -23.31 14.21
CA TYR A 251 16.83 -22.72 14.16
C TYR A 251 17.65 -22.92 15.44
N GLY A 252 17.02 -23.36 16.53
CA GLY A 252 17.65 -23.56 17.83
C GLY A 252 17.58 -25.02 18.28
N GLU A 253 16.46 -25.39 18.92
CA GLU A 253 16.42 -26.47 19.90
C GLU A 253 16.40 -27.88 19.31
N ASP A 254 15.51 -28.18 18.36
CA ASP A 254 15.38 -29.53 17.78
C ASP A 254 14.74 -29.50 16.38
N LYS A 255 15.56 -29.11 15.41
CA LYS A 255 15.16 -29.00 14.00
C LYS A 255 14.62 -30.31 13.43
N GLU A 256 15.24 -31.45 13.74
CA GLU A 256 14.86 -32.75 13.19
C GLU A 256 13.52 -33.22 13.75
N PHE A 257 13.28 -33.02 15.05
CA PHE A 257 11.96 -33.28 15.65
C PHE A 257 10.88 -32.37 15.06
N TRP A 258 11.16 -31.07 14.93
CA TRP A 258 10.21 -30.13 14.34
C TRP A 258 9.89 -30.47 12.87
N LEU A 259 10.90 -30.84 12.07
CA LEU A 259 10.72 -31.30 10.69
C LEU A 259 9.90 -32.59 10.62
N THR A 260 10.13 -33.52 11.55
CA THR A 260 9.36 -34.78 11.62
C THR A 260 7.89 -34.52 11.94
N LYS A 261 7.61 -33.63 12.90
CA LYS A 261 6.25 -33.24 13.28
C LYS A 261 5.50 -32.55 12.11
N ASN A 262 6.20 -31.74 11.32
CA ASN A 262 5.62 -30.93 10.25
C ASN A 262 5.87 -31.49 8.83
N ARG A 263 6.27 -32.76 8.70
CA ARG A 263 6.73 -33.37 7.43
C ARG A 263 5.73 -33.30 6.27
N HIS A 264 4.44 -33.12 6.57
CA HIS A 264 3.36 -33.05 5.57
C HIS A 264 2.96 -31.60 5.23
N ASP A 265 3.48 -30.59 5.92
CA ASP A 265 3.22 -29.17 5.65
C ASP A 265 4.45 -28.52 4.98
N SER A 266 4.62 -28.80 3.69
CA SER A 266 5.74 -28.27 2.89
C SER A 266 5.73 -26.74 2.80
N GLN A 267 4.54 -26.12 2.87
CA GLN A 267 4.37 -24.67 2.89
C GLN A 267 4.93 -24.09 4.18
N LEU A 268 4.52 -24.61 5.36
CA LEU A 268 5.04 -24.15 6.64
C LEU A 268 6.55 -24.33 6.75
N ILE A 269 7.09 -25.46 6.29
CA ILE A 269 8.55 -25.69 6.26
C ILE A 269 9.25 -24.62 5.40
N SER A 270 8.69 -24.26 4.25
CA SER A 270 9.24 -23.22 3.37
C SER A 270 9.19 -21.84 4.04
N LEU A 271 8.06 -21.51 4.68
CA LEU A 271 7.88 -20.25 5.40
C LEU A 271 8.88 -20.11 6.55
N VAL A 272 9.05 -21.14 7.37
CA VAL A 272 10.00 -21.13 8.50
C VAL A 272 11.43 -20.97 7.99
N LYS A 273 11.81 -21.70 6.93
CA LYS A 273 13.13 -21.57 6.28
C LYS A 273 13.41 -20.17 5.74
N SER A 274 12.38 -19.44 5.32
CA SER A 274 12.53 -18.07 4.82
C SER A 274 12.81 -17.05 5.92
N GLY A 275 12.41 -17.36 7.16
CA GLY A 275 12.44 -16.43 8.27
C GLY A 275 11.56 -15.19 8.09
N ASN A 276 10.71 -15.08 7.06
CA ASN A 276 9.90 -13.90 6.83
C ASN A 276 8.76 -13.79 7.87
N PHE A 277 8.83 -12.77 8.73
CA PHE A 277 7.85 -12.59 9.82
C PHE A 277 6.43 -12.43 9.28
N ASN A 278 6.20 -11.56 8.29
CA ASN A 278 4.87 -11.32 7.74
C ASN A 278 4.22 -12.64 7.28
N ASN A 279 4.93 -13.45 6.50
CA ASN A 279 4.37 -14.70 5.99
C ASN A 279 4.10 -15.73 7.10
N LEU A 280 5.00 -15.87 8.08
CA LEU A 280 4.82 -16.78 9.21
C LEU A 280 3.68 -16.35 10.13
N TYR A 281 3.65 -15.06 10.47
CA TYR A 281 2.60 -14.48 11.29
C TYR A 281 1.25 -14.58 10.57
N SER A 282 1.19 -14.25 9.28
CA SER A 282 -0.01 -14.42 8.45
C SER A 282 -0.54 -15.86 8.47
N ARG A 283 0.35 -16.86 8.35
CA ARG A 283 -0.03 -18.28 8.36
C ARG A 283 -0.69 -18.70 9.68
N TYR A 284 -0.10 -18.32 10.82
CA TYR A 284 -0.65 -18.67 12.14
C TYR A 284 -1.84 -17.81 12.53
N TYR A 285 -1.83 -16.52 12.18
CA TYR A 285 -2.98 -15.63 12.35
C TYR A 285 -4.20 -16.18 11.63
N THR A 286 -4.03 -16.64 10.39
CA THR A 286 -5.10 -17.28 9.61
C THR A 286 -5.58 -18.57 10.27
N GLU A 287 -4.69 -19.39 10.81
CA GLU A 287 -5.03 -20.65 11.46
C GLU A 287 -5.84 -20.44 12.74
N ILE A 288 -5.41 -19.50 13.59
CA ILE A 288 -6.02 -19.21 14.89
C ILE A 288 -7.37 -18.53 14.75
N ASN A 289 -7.51 -17.65 13.76
CA ASN A 289 -8.72 -16.87 13.53
C ASN A 289 -9.60 -17.47 12.44
N LYS A 290 -9.28 -18.67 11.93
CA LYS A 290 -10.08 -19.35 10.92
C LYS A 290 -11.50 -19.55 11.45
N GLY A 291 -12.47 -18.94 10.78
CA GLY A 291 -13.88 -19.21 11.03
C GLY A 291 -14.26 -20.65 10.72
N ILE A 292 -15.35 -21.11 11.31
CA ILE A 292 -15.96 -22.39 10.91
C ILE A 292 -16.60 -22.17 9.53
N PRO A 293 -16.42 -23.09 8.57
CA PRO A 293 -17.08 -22.99 7.28
C PRO A 293 -18.60 -22.91 7.45
N THR A 294 -19.23 -21.96 6.76
CA THR A 294 -20.68 -21.90 6.66
C THR A 294 -21.20 -23.21 6.04
N PRO A 295 -22.14 -23.92 6.69
CA PRO A 295 -22.74 -25.12 6.11
C PRO A 295 -23.39 -24.85 4.75
N GLU A 296 -23.31 -25.80 3.82
CA GLU A 296 -23.89 -25.63 2.47
C GLU A 296 -25.42 -25.62 2.48
N LYS A 297 -26.05 -26.29 3.46
CA LYS A 297 -27.51 -26.38 3.60
C LYS A 297 -27.97 -25.55 4.78
N SER A 298 -29.09 -24.84 4.60
CA SER A 298 -29.69 -24.03 5.66
C SER A 298 -30.11 -24.85 6.88
N GLU A 299 -30.49 -26.13 6.71
CA GLU A 299 -30.88 -27.04 7.80
C GLU A 299 -29.74 -27.31 8.80
N ASP A 300 -28.50 -27.27 8.32
CA ASP A 300 -27.30 -27.57 9.10
C ASP A 300 -26.71 -26.30 9.76
N VAL A 301 -27.31 -25.12 9.50
CA VAL A 301 -26.87 -23.85 10.09
C VAL A 301 -27.41 -23.72 11.51
N HIS A 302 -26.51 -23.79 12.48
CA HIS A 302 -26.80 -23.52 13.89
C HIS A 302 -25.92 -22.37 14.38
N GLY A 303 -26.54 -21.35 14.97
CA GLY A 303 -25.86 -20.14 15.34
C GLY A 303 -26.76 -19.13 16.02
N LYS A 304 -26.19 -17.99 16.41
CA LYS A 304 -26.89 -16.93 17.13
C LYS A 304 -26.45 -15.54 16.68
N TRP A 305 -27.39 -14.60 16.72
CA TRP A 305 -27.14 -13.18 16.52
C TRP A 305 -26.60 -12.51 17.79
N PHE A 306 -25.55 -11.73 17.62
CA PHE A 306 -24.96 -10.88 18.65
C PHE A 306 -25.11 -9.42 18.22
N GLU A 307 -25.62 -8.57 19.11
CA GLU A 307 -25.73 -7.13 18.87
C GLU A 307 -24.56 -6.41 19.53
N TYR A 308 -23.96 -5.46 18.80
CA TYR A 308 -22.85 -4.63 19.26
C TYR A 308 -23.20 -3.16 19.05
N LEU A 309 -23.06 -2.38 20.11
CA LEU A 309 -23.45 -0.97 20.24
C LEU A 309 -22.21 -0.06 20.25
N PRO A 310 -22.38 1.27 20.15
CA PRO A 310 -21.28 2.21 20.36
C PRO A 310 -20.56 1.94 21.70
N GLY A 311 -19.26 1.68 21.63
CA GLY A 311 -18.42 1.18 22.73
C GLY A 311 -17.87 -0.24 22.52
N ASP A 312 -18.51 -1.05 21.67
CA ASP A 312 -18.14 -2.46 21.42
C ASP A 312 -17.23 -2.65 20.19
N GLU A 313 -16.43 -1.64 19.84
CA GLU A 313 -15.72 -1.62 18.56
C GLU A 313 -14.61 -2.65 18.46
N LYS A 314 -14.03 -2.99 19.60
CA LYS A 314 -13.02 -4.03 19.68
C LYS A 314 -13.63 -5.39 19.39
N GLU A 315 -14.80 -5.68 19.96
CA GLU A 315 -15.54 -6.92 19.82
C GLU A 315 -16.03 -7.12 18.38
N ILE A 316 -16.45 -6.04 17.71
CA ILE A 316 -16.78 -6.06 16.27
C ILE A 316 -15.53 -6.40 15.45
N ALA A 317 -14.42 -5.69 15.68
CA ALA A 317 -13.18 -5.91 14.95
C ALA A 317 -12.64 -7.33 15.15
N ASP A 318 -12.71 -7.84 16.38
CA ASP A 318 -12.34 -9.21 16.74
C ASP A 318 -13.22 -10.25 16.05
N SER A 319 -14.54 -10.00 15.98
CA SER A 319 -15.50 -10.88 15.29
C SER A 319 -15.35 -10.87 13.77
N ALA A 320 -14.74 -9.82 13.21
CA ALA A 320 -14.49 -9.67 11.78
C ALA A 320 -13.10 -10.17 11.35
N LYS A 321 -12.23 -10.62 12.27
CA LYS A 321 -10.88 -11.09 11.92
C LYS A 321 -10.93 -12.17 10.84
N THR A 322 -10.05 -12.06 9.84
CA THR A 322 -9.95 -12.97 8.68
C THR A 322 -11.18 -13.09 7.76
N THR A 323 -12.29 -12.40 8.05
CA THR A 323 -13.43 -12.24 7.11
C THR A 323 -13.04 -11.28 5.98
N PRO A 324 -13.81 -11.18 4.87
CA PRO A 324 -13.57 -10.14 3.87
C PRO A 324 -13.95 -8.72 4.35
N TRP A 325 -14.64 -8.56 5.49
CA TRP A 325 -15.30 -7.31 5.89
C TRP A 325 -14.37 -6.12 6.21
N CYS A 326 -14.78 -4.90 5.84
CA CYS A 326 -14.01 -3.69 6.16
C CYS A 326 -13.91 -3.35 7.65
N VAL A 327 -14.72 -3.95 8.53
CA VAL A 327 -14.79 -3.62 9.97
C VAL A 327 -13.76 -4.33 10.86
N LYS A 328 -12.66 -4.85 10.27
CA LYS A 328 -11.53 -5.49 10.95
C LYS A 328 -10.69 -4.56 11.85
N SER A 329 -11.11 -3.31 12.03
CA SER A 329 -10.42 -2.30 12.83
C SER A 329 -11.41 -1.61 13.79
N PRO A 330 -11.08 -1.48 15.09
CA PRO A 330 -11.92 -0.73 16.02
C PRO A 330 -12.13 0.74 15.60
N VAL A 331 -11.18 1.33 14.87
CA VAL A 331 -11.32 2.69 14.32
C VAL A 331 -12.42 2.74 13.26
N LEU A 332 -12.47 1.75 12.37
CA LEU A 332 -13.50 1.66 11.34
C LEU A 332 -14.86 1.30 11.95
N ALA A 333 -14.90 0.38 12.91
CA ALA A 333 -16.13 0.11 13.66
C ALA A 333 -16.65 1.38 14.39
N ARG A 334 -15.76 2.18 15.01
CA ARG A 334 -16.13 3.49 15.60
C ARG A 334 -16.70 4.46 14.58
N HIS A 335 -16.14 4.48 13.35
CA HIS A 335 -16.67 5.31 12.27
C HIS A 335 -18.14 4.94 12.00
N TYR A 336 -18.43 3.65 11.82
CA TYR A 336 -19.78 3.18 11.49
C TYR A 336 -20.78 3.32 12.65
N LEU A 337 -20.31 3.18 13.89
CA LEU A 337 -21.15 3.32 15.08
C LEU A 337 -21.36 4.78 15.54
N ARG A 338 -20.55 5.73 15.04
CA ARG A 338 -20.59 7.15 15.43
C ARG A 338 -20.41 7.36 16.95
N THR A 339 -19.55 6.56 17.58
CA THR A 339 -19.44 6.46 19.05
C THR A 339 -19.11 7.76 19.76
N ASN A 340 -18.31 8.63 19.15
CA ASN A 340 -17.91 9.91 19.73
C ASN A 340 -18.69 11.10 19.14
N SER A 341 -19.75 10.86 18.38
CA SER A 341 -20.62 11.91 17.86
C SER A 341 -21.73 12.20 18.86
N GLU A 342 -21.99 13.48 19.17
CA GLU A 342 -23.13 13.90 20.02
C GLU A 342 -24.48 13.77 19.28
N ILE A 343 -24.83 12.54 18.88
CA ILE A 343 -26.06 12.24 18.14
C ILE A 343 -27.16 11.86 19.13
N LYS A 344 -28.21 12.68 19.17
CA LYS A 344 -29.40 12.40 19.97
C LYS A 344 -30.12 11.15 19.41
N ASN A 345 -30.33 10.14 20.26
CA ASN A 345 -30.94 8.86 19.89
C ASN A 345 -30.16 8.06 18.83
N ASN A 346 -28.83 8.00 18.93
CA ASN A 346 -28.00 7.15 18.07
C ASN A 346 -28.43 5.66 18.16
N GLN A 347 -28.98 5.12 17.06
CA GLN A 347 -29.39 3.71 16.94
C GLN A 347 -28.37 2.85 16.17
N ALA A 348 -27.21 3.39 15.81
CA ALA A 348 -26.22 2.67 15.03
C ALA A 348 -25.72 1.43 15.79
N LYS A 349 -25.67 0.29 15.11
CA LYS A 349 -25.21 -0.98 15.67
C LYS A 349 -24.84 -2.00 14.62
N PHE A 350 -24.09 -3.01 15.03
CA PHE A 350 -23.85 -4.21 14.23
C PHE A 350 -24.63 -5.39 14.82
N LYS A 351 -25.29 -6.15 13.96
CA LYS A 351 -25.77 -7.50 14.28
C LYS A 351 -24.87 -8.49 13.56
N LEU A 352 -24.16 -9.34 14.30
CA LEU A 352 -23.26 -10.35 13.72
C LEU A 352 -23.78 -11.75 14.03
N PHE A 353 -23.89 -12.60 13.02
CA PHE A 353 -24.29 -14.00 13.17
C PHE A 353 -23.07 -14.88 13.34
N LYS A 354 -22.99 -15.59 14.47
CA LYS A 354 -21.90 -16.53 14.78
C LYS A 354 -22.44 -17.95 14.83
N LEU A 355 -21.69 -18.89 14.25
CA LEU A 355 -22.05 -20.31 14.25
C LEU A 355 -21.78 -20.92 15.63
N GLU A 356 -22.51 -21.97 15.99
CA GLU A 356 -22.22 -22.76 17.19
C GLU A 356 -20.85 -23.46 17.05
N ASP A 357 -20.07 -23.42 18.12
CA ASP A 357 -18.75 -24.06 18.20
C ASP A 357 -18.53 -24.66 19.58
N ASN A 358 -18.75 -25.96 19.68
CA ASN A 358 -18.55 -26.73 20.91
C ASN A 358 -17.08 -26.80 21.37
N SER A 359 -16.13 -26.41 20.52
CA SER A 359 -14.71 -26.33 20.89
C SER A 359 -14.31 -24.99 21.48
N SER A 360 -15.19 -23.98 21.39
CA SER A 360 -14.97 -22.65 21.95
C SER A 360 -15.51 -22.53 23.37
N GLU A 361 -14.85 -21.73 24.22
CA GLU A 361 -15.34 -21.45 25.57
C GLU A 361 -16.70 -20.73 25.58
N SER A 362 -16.98 -19.90 24.57
CA SER A 362 -18.26 -19.21 24.41
C SER A 362 -19.38 -20.07 23.86
N GLY A 363 -19.09 -21.27 23.34
CA GLY A 363 -20.03 -22.12 22.59
C GLY A 363 -20.33 -21.61 21.17
N TYR A 364 -19.63 -20.58 20.69
CA TYR A 364 -19.81 -19.96 19.38
C TYR A 364 -18.47 -19.62 18.72
N SER A 365 -18.45 -19.63 17.40
CA SER A 365 -17.28 -19.29 16.59
C SER A 365 -16.70 -17.93 16.96
N LYS A 366 -15.36 -17.83 16.98
CA LYS A 366 -14.67 -16.55 17.27
C LYS A 366 -15.09 -15.45 16.30
N THR A 367 -15.15 -15.79 15.01
CA THR A 367 -15.55 -14.89 13.92
C THR A 367 -17.01 -15.12 13.53
N ALA A 368 -17.64 -14.10 12.94
CA ALA A 368 -18.99 -14.18 12.42
C ALA A 368 -19.02 -14.56 10.93
N CYS A 369 -20.14 -15.10 10.45
CA CYS A 369 -20.35 -15.49 9.04
C CYS A 369 -21.37 -14.62 8.30
N ALA A 370 -22.17 -13.81 9.01
CA ALA A 370 -22.98 -12.77 8.40
C ALA A 370 -23.05 -11.52 9.27
N SER A 371 -23.25 -10.36 8.64
CA SER A 371 -23.43 -9.09 9.32
C SER A 371 -24.64 -8.32 8.77
N ILE A 372 -25.29 -7.57 9.66
CA ILE A 372 -26.26 -6.53 9.30
C ILE A 372 -25.81 -5.24 10.01
N ARG A 373 -25.47 -4.21 9.23
CA ARG A 373 -25.08 -2.90 9.74
C ARG A 373 -26.31 -1.99 9.80
N ILE A 374 -26.59 -1.46 10.98
CA ILE A 374 -27.70 -0.55 11.25
C ILE A 374 -27.14 0.87 11.41
N GLY A 375 -27.75 1.83 10.71
CA GLY A 375 -27.38 3.24 10.75
C GLY A 375 -27.95 3.99 11.96
N ILE A 376 -27.58 5.26 12.10
CA ILE A 376 -27.96 6.10 13.25
C ILE A 376 -29.48 6.28 13.40
N LYS A 377 -30.23 6.16 12.29
CA LYS A 377 -31.71 6.25 12.24
C LYS A 377 -32.39 4.90 12.51
N GLY A 378 -31.62 3.83 12.66
CA GLY A 378 -32.11 2.47 12.87
C GLY A 378 -32.38 1.69 11.58
N ASP A 379 -32.11 2.26 10.40
CA ASP A 379 -32.29 1.57 9.13
C ASP A 379 -31.09 0.69 8.73
N ILE A 380 -31.35 -0.37 7.96
CA ILE A 380 -30.29 -1.22 7.41
C ILE A 380 -29.48 -0.42 6.38
N MET A 381 -28.18 -0.36 6.62
CA MET A 381 -27.20 0.26 5.73
C MET A 381 -26.51 -0.78 4.83
N GLU A 382 -26.24 -1.98 5.37
CA GLU A 382 -25.45 -3.00 4.68
C GLU A 382 -25.76 -4.40 5.22
N ILE A 383 -25.68 -5.40 4.33
CA ILE A 383 -25.76 -6.83 4.65
C ILE A 383 -24.58 -7.51 3.97
N SER A 384 -23.76 -8.24 4.74
CA SER A 384 -22.51 -8.81 4.24
C SER A 384 -22.36 -10.29 4.65
N GLY A 385 -21.87 -11.12 3.73
CA GLY A 385 -21.45 -12.51 3.97
C GLY A 385 -19.96 -12.72 3.75
N LEU A 386 -19.53 -13.97 3.59
CA LEU A 386 -18.11 -14.33 3.44
C LEU A 386 -17.66 -14.62 2.00
N ASN A 387 -18.58 -14.67 1.02
CA ASN A 387 -18.19 -14.90 -0.38
C ASN A 387 -17.48 -13.67 -0.98
N GLU A 388 -16.92 -13.85 -2.19
CA GLU A 388 -16.36 -12.76 -2.99
C GLU A 388 -17.35 -11.58 -3.10
N GLY A 389 -16.85 -10.35 -3.07
CA GLY A 389 -17.69 -9.15 -2.99
C GLY A 389 -18.43 -8.96 -1.64
N GLN A 390 -18.11 -9.77 -0.64
CA GLN A 390 -18.89 -9.93 0.60
C GLN A 390 -20.32 -10.43 0.33
N ALA A 391 -20.52 -11.20 -0.75
CA ALA A 391 -21.83 -11.74 -1.06
C ALA A 391 -22.32 -12.70 0.04
N LEU A 392 -23.61 -12.64 0.32
CA LEU A 392 -24.23 -13.54 1.30
C LEU A 392 -24.22 -15.00 0.80
N GLU A 393 -23.81 -15.95 1.64
CA GLU A 393 -23.92 -17.38 1.36
C GLU A 393 -25.37 -17.83 1.25
N ASP A 394 -25.65 -18.72 0.30
CA ASP A 394 -27.01 -19.18 -0.01
C ASP A 394 -27.72 -19.82 1.19
N SER A 395 -26.99 -20.55 2.02
CA SER A 395 -27.53 -21.22 3.21
C SER A 395 -27.94 -20.26 4.32
N LEU A 396 -27.32 -19.06 4.39
CA LEU A 396 -27.60 -18.03 5.39
C LEU A 396 -28.78 -17.13 4.99
N VAL A 397 -29.21 -17.15 3.72
CA VAL A 397 -30.29 -16.29 3.21
C VAL A 397 -31.55 -16.30 4.08
N PRO A 398 -32.10 -17.46 4.50
CA PRO A 398 -33.31 -17.47 5.34
C PRO A 398 -33.12 -16.76 6.69
N PHE A 399 -32.00 -17.03 7.36
CA PHE A 399 -31.69 -16.51 8.69
C PHE A 399 -31.43 -15.00 8.68
N VAL A 400 -30.68 -14.53 7.67
CA VAL A 400 -30.38 -13.10 7.51
C VAL A 400 -31.63 -12.34 7.06
N LYS A 401 -32.46 -12.92 6.19
CA LYS A 401 -33.75 -12.33 5.79
C LYS A 401 -34.68 -12.16 6.98
N GLU A 402 -34.85 -13.20 7.79
CA GLU A 402 -35.67 -13.15 9.01
C GLU A 402 -35.21 -12.05 9.97
N GLN A 403 -33.91 -11.92 10.17
CA GLN A 403 -33.34 -10.88 11.03
C GLN A 403 -33.45 -9.47 10.42
N ALA A 404 -33.26 -9.36 9.10
CA ALA A 404 -33.37 -8.09 8.38
C ALA A 404 -34.81 -7.57 8.36
N MET A 405 -35.82 -8.45 8.22
CA MET A 405 -37.25 -8.07 8.25
C MET A 405 -37.68 -7.40 9.55
N GLN A 406 -36.96 -7.64 10.65
CA GLN A 406 -37.22 -7.01 11.95
C GLN A 406 -36.64 -5.60 12.08
N CYS A 407 -35.83 -5.16 11.10
CA CYS A 407 -35.12 -3.88 11.15
C CYS A 407 -35.76 -2.87 10.18
N PRO A 408 -35.87 -1.58 10.57
CA PRO A 408 -36.24 -0.52 9.63
C PRO A 408 -35.36 -0.53 8.37
N GLY A 409 -35.91 -0.11 7.23
CA GLY A 409 -35.17 -0.08 5.96
C GLY A 409 -35.09 -1.40 5.19
N TYR A 410 -35.65 -2.50 5.70
CA TYR A 410 -35.74 -3.78 4.98
C TYR A 410 -36.33 -3.67 3.58
N GLU A 411 -37.28 -2.75 3.37
CA GLU A 411 -37.92 -2.53 2.06
C GLU A 411 -36.90 -2.27 0.94
N LYS A 412 -35.74 -1.67 1.25
CA LYS A 412 -34.64 -1.43 0.30
C LYS A 412 -33.92 -2.73 -0.13
N PHE A 413 -34.01 -3.78 0.69
CA PHE A 413 -33.35 -5.07 0.49
C PHE A 413 -34.32 -6.20 0.12
N ALA A 414 -35.64 -5.96 0.22
CA ALA A 414 -36.66 -6.97 -0.04
C ALA A 414 -36.50 -7.61 -1.43
N THR A 415 -36.34 -6.81 -2.48
CA THR A 415 -36.08 -7.30 -3.85
C THR A 415 -34.77 -8.09 -3.95
N LYS A 416 -33.69 -7.62 -3.29
CA LYS A 416 -32.39 -8.32 -3.29
C LYS A 416 -32.50 -9.73 -2.70
N PHE A 417 -33.27 -9.89 -1.63
CA PHE A 417 -33.56 -11.20 -1.04
C PHE A 417 -34.39 -12.08 -1.99
N GLN A 418 -35.45 -11.52 -2.57
CA GLN A 418 -36.32 -12.26 -3.51
C GLN A 418 -35.56 -12.74 -4.74
N ASP A 419 -34.73 -11.87 -5.33
CA ASP A 419 -33.91 -12.18 -6.49
C ASP A 419 -32.91 -13.29 -6.18
N LYS A 420 -32.22 -13.20 -5.02
CA LYS A 420 -31.28 -14.24 -4.58
C LYS A 420 -31.97 -15.58 -4.33
N GLU A 421 -33.15 -15.58 -3.69
CA GLU A 421 -33.95 -16.80 -3.47
C GLU A 421 -34.37 -17.45 -4.80
N LYS A 422 -34.80 -16.65 -5.79
CA LYS A 422 -35.13 -17.15 -7.14
C LYS A 422 -33.90 -17.73 -7.85
N LEU A 423 -32.74 -17.09 -7.75
CA LEU A 423 -31.48 -17.63 -8.31
C LEU A 423 -31.07 -18.94 -7.64
N ILE A 424 -31.22 -19.06 -6.31
CA ILE A 424 -30.97 -20.31 -5.57
C ILE A 424 -31.93 -21.41 -6.04
N LEU A 425 -33.21 -21.08 -6.22
CA LEU A 425 -34.20 -22.01 -6.76
C LEU A 425 -33.81 -22.51 -8.16
N LEU A 426 -33.42 -21.61 -9.06
CA LEU A 426 -32.99 -21.95 -10.41
C LEU A 426 -31.72 -22.81 -10.41
N MET A 427 -30.74 -22.51 -9.53
CA MET A 427 -29.55 -23.34 -9.35
C MET A 427 -29.91 -24.75 -8.89
N ASN A 428 -30.86 -24.88 -7.96
CA ASN A 428 -31.33 -26.19 -7.50
C ASN A 428 -32.05 -26.95 -8.62
N LYS A 429 -32.88 -26.28 -9.43
CA LYS A 429 -33.50 -26.88 -10.61
C LYS A 429 -32.45 -27.37 -11.62
N MET A 430 -31.45 -26.56 -11.92
CA MET A 430 -30.32 -26.94 -12.77
C MET A 430 -29.59 -28.19 -12.24
N ARG A 431 -29.21 -28.21 -10.96
CA ARG A 431 -28.53 -29.36 -10.32
C ARG A 431 -29.37 -30.63 -10.36
N ASN A 432 -30.68 -30.49 -10.16
CA ASN A 432 -31.64 -31.60 -10.16
C ASN A 432 -32.19 -31.95 -11.55
N LYS A 433 -31.72 -31.27 -12.62
CA LYS A 433 -32.24 -31.41 -14.00
C LYS A 433 -33.76 -31.23 -14.11
N GLN A 434 -34.31 -30.30 -13.34
CA GLN A 434 -35.71 -29.91 -13.36
C GLN A 434 -35.91 -28.71 -14.29
N ALA A 435 -37.01 -28.70 -15.04
CA ALA A 435 -37.34 -27.60 -15.94
C ALA A 435 -37.79 -26.34 -15.16
N PRO A 436 -37.27 -25.15 -15.48
CA PRO A 436 -37.83 -23.89 -15.00
C PRO A 436 -39.18 -23.61 -15.66
N THR A 437 -39.98 -22.73 -15.06
CA THR A 437 -41.18 -22.19 -15.71
C THR A 437 -40.80 -21.06 -16.68
N PHE A 438 -41.72 -20.68 -17.56
CA PHE A 438 -41.49 -19.55 -18.46
C PHE A 438 -41.25 -18.24 -17.70
N GLU A 439 -42.01 -17.99 -16.63
CA GLU A 439 -41.85 -16.80 -15.78
C GLU A 439 -40.48 -16.75 -15.09
N GLU A 440 -39.95 -17.90 -14.65
CA GLU A 440 -38.60 -17.99 -14.08
C GLU A 440 -37.52 -17.69 -15.12
N LEU A 441 -37.72 -18.08 -16.38
CA LEU A 441 -36.83 -17.69 -17.49
C LEU A 441 -36.94 -16.19 -17.78
N CYS A 442 -38.15 -15.64 -17.77
CA CYS A 442 -38.36 -14.19 -17.91
C CYS A 442 -37.66 -13.39 -16.81
N PHE A 443 -37.63 -13.93 -15.57
CA PHE A 443 -36.82 -13.40 -14.48
C PHE A 443 -35.32 -13.50 -14.78
N LEU A 444 -34.82 -14.69 -15.09
CA LEU A 444 -33.39 -14.94 -15.33
C LEU A 444 -32.82 -14.06 -16.45
N TYR A 445 -33.61 -13.78 -17.48
CA TYR A 445 -33.23 -12.94 -18.61
C TYR A 445 -33.69 -11.49 -18.50
N GLU A 446 -34.28 -11.09 -17.38
CA GLU A 446 -34.73 -9.71 -17.12
C GLU A 446 -35.65 -9.16 -18.23
N THR A 447 -36.52 -10.01 -18.79
CA THR A 447 -37.39 -9.65 -19.93
C THR A 447 -38.68 -8.95 -19.50
N SER A 448 -39.12 -9.20 -18.26
CA SER A 448 -40.37 -8.67 -17.68
C SER A 448 -40.16 -7.91 -16.37
N GLN A 449 -38.93 -7.91 -15.84
CA GLN A 449 -38.57 -7.32 -14.55
C GLN A 449 -37.44 -6.29 -14.73
N ASN A 450 -37.31 -5.38 -13.77
CA ASN A 450 -36.12 -4.54 -13.64
C ASN A 450 -34.89 -5.44 -13.40
N LYS A 451 -33.69 -4.87 -13.62
CA LYS A 451 -32.41 -5.54 -13.45
C LYS A 451 -32.36 -6.36 -12.14
N ILE A 452 -31.91 -7.62 -12.21
CA ILE A 452 -31.68 -8.50 -11.06
C ILE A 452 -30.73 -7.79 -10.10
N THR A 453 -31.16 -7.69 -8.85
CA THR A 453 -30.39 -7.08 -7.78
C THR A 453 -29.70 -8.13 -6.93
N THR A 454 -28.59 -7.77 -6.30
CA THR A 454 -27.75 -8.72 -5.55
C THR A 454 -27.54 -8.30 -4.09
N LEU A 455 -27.37 -9.31 -3.22
CA LEU A 455 -26.87 -9.19 -1.85
C LEU A 455 -25.35 -9.38 -1.85
N ASP A 456 -24.70 -8.59 -2.68
CA ASP A 456 -23.25 -8.43 -2.80
C ASP A 456 -22.96 -6.93 -2.63
N THR A 457 -21.89 -6.61 -1.90
CA THR A 457 -21.56 -5.23 -1.56
C THR A 457 -20.78 -4.55 -2.69
N TYR A 458 -19.97 -5.30 -3.44
CA TYR A 458 -19.00 -4.76 -4.40
C TYR A 458 -19.28 -5.14 -5.85
N ASN A 459 -20.11 -6.16 -6.09
CA ASN A 459 -20.48 -6.58 -7.44
C ASN A 459 -21.95 -6.29 -7.72
N ASP A 460 -22.23 -5.84 -8.95
CA ASP A 460 -23.60 -5.56 -9.43
C ASP A 460 -24.27 -6.75 -10.13
N ILE A 461 -23.58 -7.90 -10.23
CA ILE A 461 -24.03 -9.09 -10.94
C ILE A 461 -23.81 -10.31 -10.06
N ASP A 462 -24.85 -11.10 -9.80
CA ASP A 462 -24.72 -12.36 -9.05
C ASP A 462 -24.02 -13.41 -9.95
N PRO A 463 -22.97 -14.10 -9.46
CA PRO A 463 -22.19 -15.05 -10.24
C PRO A 463 -22.98 -16.28 -10.72
N LYS A 464 -24.20 -16.51 -10.20
CA LYS A 464 -25.09 -17.58 -10.67
C LYS A 464 -25.73 -17.28 -12.02
N ILE A 465 -25.85 -16.00 -12.42
CA ILE A 465 -26.59 -15.61 -13.63
C ILE A 465 -25.97 -16.22 -14.88
N THR A 466 -24.66 -16.09 -15.06
CA THR A 466 -23.94 -16.63 -16.24
C THR A 466 -24.13 -18.15 -16.41
N PRO A 467 -23.79 -19.02 -15.43
CA PRO A 467 -23.96 -20.46 -15.60
C PRO A 467 -25.44 -20.86 -15.80
N LEU A 468 -26.38 -20.13 -15.19
CA LEU A 468 -27.81 -20.37 -15.42
C LEU A 468 -28.24 -20.01 -16.85
N ARG A 469 -27.77 -18.87 -17.40
CA ARG A 469 -28.05 -18.45 -18.79
C ARG A 469 -27.34 -19.32 -19.83
N GLU A 470 -26.22 -19.95 -19.48
CA GLU A 470 -25.57 -20.94 -20.33
C GLU A 470 -26.28 -22.30 -20.32
N TYR A 471 -26.81 -22.71 -19.17
CA TYR A 471 -27.55 -23.97 -19.04
C TYR A 471 -28.96 -23.87 -19.62
N PHE A 472 -29.72 -22.84 -19.25
CA PHE A 472 -31.04 -22.52 -19.77
C PHE A 472 -30.95 -21.52 -20.93
N ASN A 473 -30.09 -21.83 -21.90
CA ASN A 473 -29.76 -20.96 -23.03
C ASN A 473 -30.94 -20.69 -24.00
N LEU A 474 -30.71 -19.85 -25.00
CA LEU A 474 -31.74 -19.50 -25.99
C LEU A 474 -32.32 -20.72 -26.71
N ASN A 475 -31.50 -21.73 -27.05
CA ASN A 475 -31.99 -23.00 -27.60
C ASN A 475 -32.99 -23.69 -26.65
N TYR A 476 -32.70 -23.75 -25.36
CA TYR A 476 -33.61 -24.30 -24.37
C TYR A 476 -34.95 -23.57 -24.37
N ILE A 477 -34.94 -22.24 -24.46
CA ILE A 477 -36.17 -21.42 -24.48
C ILE A 477 -36.99 -21.70 -25.75
N LEU A 478 -36.33 -21.66 -26.91
CA LEU A 478 -36.94 -21.95 -28.21
C LEU A 478 -37.57 -23.35 -28.24
N ASP A 479 -36.84 -24.35 -27.73
CA ASP A 479 -37.25 -25.75 -27.77
C ASP A 479 -38.38 -26.09 -26.79
N ASN A 480 -38.47 -25.41 -25.65
CA ASN A 480 -39.39 -25.84 -24.59
C ASN A 480 -40.59 -24.90 -24.40
N PHE A 481 -40.51 -23.66 -24.87
CA PHE A 481 -41.54 -22.64 -24.57
C PHE A 481 -42.08 -21.91 -25.80
N LEU A 482 -41.31 -21.79 -26.88
CA LEU A 482 -41.71 -20.96 -28.02
C LEU A 482 -42.06 -21.74 -29.29
N GLN A 483 -41.97 -23.07 -29.30
CA GLN A 483 -42.18 -23.90 -30.51
C GLN A 483 -43.49 -23.61 -31.28
N GLU A 484 -44.55 -23.26 -30.58
CA GLU A 484 -45.90 -23.05 -31.15
C GLU A 484 -46.24 -21.56 -31.40
N THR A 485 -45.31 -20.64 -31.19
CA THR A 485 -45.58 -19.19 -31.37
C THR A 485 -45.59 -18.78 -32.83
N GLU A 486 -46.53 -17.91 -33.22
CA GLU A 486 -46.65 -17.39 -34.59
C GLU A 486 -45.49 -16.44 -34.98
N ASP A 487 -45.01 -15.62 -34.03
CA ASP A 487 -43.87 -14.71 -34.22
C ASP A 487 -42.72 -15.04 -33.25
N LEU A 488 -41.98 -16.10 -33.59
CA LEU A 488 -40.79 -16.54 -32.86
C LEU A 488 -39.76 -15.41 -32.67
N LYS A 489 -39.57 -14.56 -33.70
CA LYS A 489 -38.59 -13.47 -33.68
C LYS A 489 -38.94 -12.48 -32.58
N GLN A 490 -40.19 -12.05 -32.53
CA GLN A 490 -40.67 -11.10 -31.55
C GLN A 490 -40.55 -11.65 -30.12
N GLU A 491 -40.94 -12.90 -29.89
CA GLU A 491 -40.97 -13.50 -28.54
C GLU A 491 -39.58 -13.81 -27.98
N ILE A 492 -38.60 -14.21 -28.80
CA ILE A 492 -37.24 -14.50 -28.33
C ILE A 492 -36.36 -13.23 -28.21
N SER A 493 -36.72 -12.14 -28.88
CA SER A 493 -35.94 -10.88 -28.90
C SER A 493 -35.59 -10.34 -27.49
N PRO A 494 -36.50 -10.33 -26.50
CA PRO A 494 -36.18 -9.88 -25.15
C PRO A 494 -35.09 -10.74 -24.47
N PHE A 495 -35.09 -12.06 -24.71
CA PHE A 495 -34.12 -12.98 -24.14
C PHE A 495 -32.74 -12.83 -24.79
N LEU A 496 -32.70 -12.53 -26.09
CA LEU A 496 -31.46 -12.34 -26.84
C LEU A 496 -30.58 -11.23 -26.23
N LYS A 497 -31.20 -10.12 -25.81
CA LYS A 497 -30.50 -8.94 -25.27
C LYS A 497 -29.60 -9.22 -24.06
N ASN A 498 -30.03 -10.12 -23.18
CA ASN A 498 -29.33 -10.42 -21.92
C ASN A 498 -28.63 -11.80 -21.95
N SER A 499 -28.49 -12.38 -23.14
CA SER A 499 -27.81 -13.66 -23.32
C SER A 499 -26.30 -13.53 -23.24
N THR A 500 -25.63 -14.58 -22.76
CA THR A 500 -24.17 -14.72 -22.87
C THR A 500 -23.77 -14.93 -24.33
N ASP A 501 -22.57 -14.51 -24.71
CA ASP A 501 -22.01 -14.79 -26.06
C ASP A 501 -22.11 -16.28 -26.43
N LYS A 502 -21.78 -17.16 -25.48
CA LYS A 502 -21.90 -18.62 -25.66
C LYS A 502 -23.32 -19.05 -26.04
N SER A 503 -24.33 -18.64 -25.27
CA SER A 503 -25.74 -18.91 -25.57
C SER A 503 -26.16 -18.42 -26.96
N ILE A 504 -25.70 -17.24 -27.37
CA ILE A 504 -26.00 -16.67 -28.69
C ILE A 504 -25.38 -17.53 -29.79
N VAL A 505 -24.09 -17.88 -29.65
CA VAL A 505 -23.36 -18.71 -30.62
C VAL A 505 -23.97 -20.11 -30.72
N ASP A 506 -24.23 -20.76 -29.58
CA ASP A 506 -24.80 -22.10 -29.54
C ASP A 506 -26.21 -22.14 -30.17
N SER A 507 -26.93 -21.01 -30.14
CA SER A 507 -28.31 -20.89 -30.65
C SER A 507 -28.41 -20.22 -32.03
N PHE A 508 -27.27 -19.97 -32.69
CA PHE A 508 -27.21 -19.18 -33.92
C PHE A 508 -28.12 -19.71 -35.04
N THR A 509 -28.07 -21.01 -35.35
CA THR A 509 -28.93 -21.60 -36.39
C THR A 509 -30.41 -21.48 -36.06
N LYS A 510 -30.83 -21.70 -34.80
CA LYS A 510 -32.25 -21.58 -34.44
C LYS A 510 -32.73 -20.14 -34.44
N LEU A 511 -31.88 -19.19 -34.05
CA LEU A 511 -32.19 -17.76 -34.20
C LEU A 511 -32.36 -17.37 -35.68
N ARG A 512 -31.55 -17.95 -36.58
CA ARG A 512 -31.72 -17.77 -38.03
C ARG A 512 -33.06 -18.33 -38.53
N GLU A 513 -33.45 -19.51 -38.06
CA GLU A 513 -34.74 -20.15 -38.37
C GLU A 513 -35.93 -19.37 -37.80
N ALA A 514 -35.76 -18.75 -36.63
CA ALA A 514 -36.74 -17.85 -36.02
C ALA A 514 -36.91 -16.52 -36.77
N GLY A 515 -36.08 -16.22 -37.78
CA GLY A 515 -36.23 -15.04 -38.65
C GLY A 515 -35.27 -13.88 -38.38
N PHE A 516 -34.26 -14.04 -37.50
CA PHE A 516 -33.22 -13.03 -37.35
C PHE A 516 -32.27 -13.04 -38.55
N HIS A 517 -31.84 -11.86 -38.99
CA HIS A 517 -30.73 -11.76 -39.94
C HIS A 517 -29.40 -12.09 -39.25
N GLN A 518 -28.44 -12.61 -40.01
CA GLN A 518 -27.12 -12.98 -39.47
C GLN A 518 -26.45 -11.78 -38.78
N ASP A 519 -26.48 -10.61 -39.41
CA ASP A 519 -25.85 -9.41 -38.85
C ASP A 519 -26.54 -8.92 -37.58
N GLU A 520 -27.85 -9.15 -37.42
CA GLU A 520 -28.58 -8.85 -36.19
C GLU A 520 -28.08 -9.70 -35.02
N ILE A 521 -27.87 -11.00 -35.26
CA ILE A 521 -27.36 -11.93 -34.22
C ILE A 521 -25.91 -11.60 -33.88
N LEU A 522 -25.06 -11.42 -34.90
CA LEU A 522 -23.64 -11.12 -34.70
C LEU A 522 -23.41 -9.78 -34.00
N ALA A 523 -24.32 -8.81 -34.16
CA ALA A 523 -24.26 -7.54 -33.43
C ALA A 523 -24.50 -7.68 -31.92
N GLN A 524 -25.04 -8.82 -31.45
CA GLN A 524 -25.25 -9.10 -30.03
C GLN A 524 -24.06 -9.79 -29.36
N ILE A 525 -23.06 -10.23 -30.15
CA ILE A 525 -21.86 -10.90 -29.63
C ILE A 525 -20.81 -9.85 -29.29
N SER A 526 -20.21 -9.94 -28.10
CA SER A 526 -19.14 -9.04 -27.69
C SER A 526 -17.85 -9.26 -28.49
N THR A 527 -16.95 -8.28 -28.49
CA THR A 527 -15.62 -8.40 -29.11
C THR A 527 -14.81 -9.58 -28.57
N ASP A 528 -14.89 -9.84 -27.28
CA ASP A 528 -14.26 -11.01 -26.64
C ASP A 528 -15.01 -12.29 -27.01
N GLY A 529 -16.33 -12.23 -27.16
CA GLY A 529 -17.16 -13.34 -27.66
C GLY A 529 -16.69 -13.85 -29.03
N PHE A 530 -16.33 -12.93 -29.95
CA PHE A 530 -15.76 -13.32 -31.24
C PHE A 530 -14.44 -14.08 -31.09
N SER A 531 -13.59 -13.64 -30.17
CA SER A 531 -12.30 -14.25 -29.89
C SER A 531 -12.45 -15.61 -29.20
N ASN A 532 -13.33 -15.71 -28.20
CA ASN A 532 -13.49 -16.88 -27.35
C ASN A 532 -14.29 -18.01 -28.02
N HIS A 533 -15.19 -17.69 -28.96
CA HIS A 533 -16.11 -18.64 -29.57
C HIS A 533 -15.93 -18.81 -31.08
N LEU A 534 -14.78 -18.43 -31.66
CA LEU A 534 -14.49 -18.57 -33.09
C LEU A 534 -14.79 -19.97 -33.63
N VAL A 535 -14.28 -21.01 -32.94
CA VAL A 535 -14.45 -22.41 -33.37
C VAL A 535 -15.92 -22.83 -33.33
N ASP A 536 -16.68 -22.36 -32.34
CA ASP A 536 -18.09 -22.72 -32.21
C ASP A 536 -18.93 -22.00 -33.28
N MET A 537 -18.63 -20.74 -33.59
CA MET A 537 -19.26 -20.02 -34.70
C MET A 537 -19.00 -20.67 -36.06
N LEU A 538 -17.80 -21.22 -36.28
CA LEU A 538 -17.50 -21.98 -37.50
C LEU A 538 -18.35 -23.25 -37.61
N LYS A 539 -18.63 -23.95 -36.50
CA LYS A 539 -19.53 -25.12 -36.49
C LYS A 539 -20.97 -24.74 -36.84
N GLN A 540 -21.38 -23.50 -36.57
CA GLN A 540 -22.69 -22.96 -36.94
C GLN A 540 -22.77 -22.54 -38.42
N ASN A 541 -21.75 -22.86 -39.23
CA ASN A 541 -21.63 -22.50 -40.65
C ASN A 541 -21.60 -20.98 -40.92
N ILE A 542 -21.17 -20.17 -39.94
CA ILE A 542 -20.95 -18.74 -40.17
C ILE A 542 -19.72 -18.58 -41.08
N PRO A 543 -19.81 -17.84 -42.20
CA PRO A 543 -18.68 -17.68 -43.11
C PRO A 543 -17.46 -17.08 -42.41
N ILE A 544 -16.29 -17.70 -42.59
CA ILE A 544 -15.03 -17.22 -41.99
C ILE A 544 -14.74 -15.77 -42.35
N THR A 545 -15.07 -15.31 -43.56
CA THR A 545 -14.86 -13.93 -44.00
C THR A 545 -15.55 -12.92 -43.08
N VAL A 546 -16.77 -13.23 -42.62
CA VAL A 546 -17.53 -12.36 -41.70
C VAL A 546 -16.92 -12.38 -40.30
N LEU A 547 -16.41 -13.53 -39.86
CA LEU A 547 -15.77 -13.66 -38.55
C LEU A 547 -14.44 -12.90 -38.49
N LEU A 548 -13.64 -12.97 -39.55
CA LEU A 548 -12.37 -12.24 -39.65
C LEU A 548 -12.58 -10.72 -39.58
N GLU A 549 -13.62 -10.18 -40.22
CA GLU A 549 -13.96 -8.75 -40.15
C GLU A 549 -14.30 -8.27 -38.72
N LYS A 550 -14.74 -9.17 -37.85
CA LYS A 550 -15.17 -8.85 -36.47
C LYS A 550 -14.13 -9.21 -35.40
N LEU A 551 -13.09 -9.97 -35.76
CA LEU A 551 -12.04 -10.34 -34.82
C LEU A 551 -11.14 -9.13 -34.49
N PRO A 552 -10.91 -8.81 -33.21
CA PRO A 552 -9.89 -7.84 -32.83
C PRO A 552 -8.48 -8.44 -33.03
N PRO A 553 -7.41 -7.61 -33.08
CA PRO A 553 -6.03 -8.10 -33.20
C PRO A 553 -5.64 -9.17 -32.18
N SER A 554 -6.05 -9.01 -30.91
CA SER A 554 -5.87 -10.00 -29.85
C SER A 554 -6.61 -11.31 -30.12
N GLY A 555 -7.75 -11.26 -30.82
CA GLY A 555 -8.53 -12.41 -31.25
C GLY A 555 -7.81 -13.24 -32.32
N TYR A 556 -7.11 -12.59 -33.26
CA TYR A 556 -6.21 -13.27 -34.20
C TYR A 556 -5.07 -13.98 -33.45
N SER A 557 -4.48 -13.30 -32.47
CA SER A 557 -3.39 -13.84 -31.64
C SER A 557 -3.83 -15.04 -30.81
N TYR A 558 -5.00 -14.96 -30.18
CA TYR A 558 -5.58 -16.02 -29.37
C TYR A 558 -5.94 -17.25 -30.22
N ASN A 559 -6.51 -17.03 -31.42
CA ASN A 559 -6.92 -18.09 -32.34
C ASN A 559 -5.86 -18.51 -33.37
N PHE A 560 -4.60 -18.10 -33.18
CA PHE A 560 -3.52 -18.29 -34.16
C PHE A 560 -3.47 -19.69 -34.76
N SER A 561 -3.50 -20.74 -33.92
CA SER A 561 -3.39 -22.12 -34.40
C SER A 561 -4.57 -22.56 -35.27
N VAL A 562 -5.80 -22.15 -34.90
CA VAL A 562 -7.01 -22.49 -35.66
C VAL A 562 -6.99 -21.77 -37.01
N LEU A 563 -6.70 -20.48 -37.01
CA LEU A 563 -6.64 -19.65 -38.21
C LEU A 563 -5.53 -20.11 -39.14
N ARG A 564 -4.31 -20.32 -38.62
CA ARG A 564 -3.14 -20.74 -39.39
C ARG A 564 -3.32 -22.07 -40.09
N ASN A 565 -3.97 -23.02 -39.42
CA ASN A 565 -4.08 -24.38 -39.95
C ASN A 565 -5.17 -24.54 -41.01
N ASN A 566 -6.15 -23.63 -41.06
CA ASN A 566 -7.37 -23.85 -41.84
C ASN A 566 -7.77 -22.69 -42.76
N PHE A 567 -7.39 -21.44 -42.43
CA PHE A 567 -8.03 -20.26 -43.03
C PHE A 567 -7.06 -19.20 -43.54
N LEU A 568 -5.98 -18.92 -42.82
CA LEU A 568 -5.04 -17.85 -43.13
C LEU A 568 -3.62 -18.39 -43.17
N SER A 569 -2.80 -17.86 -44.07
CA SER A 569 -1.35 -18.07 -44.02
C SER A 569 -0.74 -17.34 -42.82
N SER A 570 0.42 -17.81 -42.36
CA SER A 570 1.17 -17.13 -41.30
C SER A 570 1.59 -15.70 -41.67
N LYS A 571 1.67 -15.40 -42.97
CA LYS A 571 1.94 -14.04 -43.47
C LYS A 571 0.73 -13.13 -43.26
N GLU A 572 -0.46 -13.59 -43.59
CA GLU A 572 -1.69 -12.83 -43.33
C GLU A 572 -1.91 -12.63 -41.83
N LEU A 573 -1.67 -13.66 -41.02
CA LEU A 573 -1.79 -13.57 -39.57
C LEU A 573 -0.84 -12.54 -38.96
N LEU A 574 0.39 -12.44 -39.46
CA LEU A 574 1.35 -11.43 -39.03
C LEU A 574 0.83 -9.99 -39.23
N GLU A 575 -0.02 -9.76 -40.23
CA GLU A 575 -0.60 -8.43 -40.49
C GLU A 575 -1.74 -8.06 -39.53
N HIS A 576 -2.40 -9.04 -38.92
CA HIS A 576 -3.61 -8.82 -38.11
C HIS A 576 -3.41 -9.03 -36.61
N MET A 577 -2.39 -9.78 -36.19
CA MET A 577 -2.10 -10.00 -34.77
C MET A 577 -1.60 -8.72 -34.07
N ASP A 578 -1.87 -8.64 -32.77
CA ASP A 578 -1.22 -7.66 -31.89
C ASP A 578 0.25 -7.99 -31.60
N GLU A 579 1.00 -7.00 -31.09
CA GLU A 579 2.44 -7.11 -30.84
C GLU A 579 2.80 -8.26 -29.88
N ASP A 580 1.96 -8.50 -28.86
CA ASP A 580 2.15 -9.56 -27.88
C ASP A 580 1.87 -10.95 -28.49
N GLY A 581 0.87 -11.08 -29.35
CA GLY A 581 0.61 -12.28 -30.13
C GLY A 581 1.75 -12.64 -31.06
N ILE A 582 2.29 -11.65 -31.77
CA ILE A 582 3.47 -11.82 -32.64
C ILE A 582 4.67 -12.32 -31.82
N SER A 583 4.88 -11.76 -30.62
CA SER A 583 5.94 -12.24 -29.73
C SER A 583 5.67 -13.67 -29.23
N THR A 584 4.43 -13.99 -28.88
CA THR A 584 4.02 -15.31 -28.37
C THR A 584 4.20 -16.39 -29.43
N HIS A 585 3.84 -16.10 -30.68
CA HIS A 585 3.92 -17.03 -31.81
C HIS A 585 5.21 -16.91 -32.64
N PHE A 586 6.20 -16.18 -32.16
CA PHE A 586 7.47 -15.89 -32.85
C PHE A 586 8.11 -17.14 -33.49
N TYR A 587 8.26 -18.22 -32.73
CA TYR A 587 8.87 -19.44 -33.25
C TYR A 587 8.00 -20.19 -34.26
N ASN A 588 6.67 -20.09 -34.15
CA ASN A 588 5.76 -20.67 -35.12
C ASN A 588 5.87 -19.94 -36.46
N LEU A 589 5.85 -18.60 -36.43
CA LEU A 589 6.03 -17.76 -37.63
C LEU A 589 7.35 -18.07 -38.36
N ILE A 590 8.45 -18.24 -37.63
CA ILE A 590 9.75 -18.63 -38.22
C ILE A 590 9.68 -20.03 -38.84
N LYS A 591 9.08 -20.99 -38.13
CA LYS A 591 8.93 -22.36 -38.62
C LYS A 591 8.14 -22.42 -39.94
N ASP A 592 7.27 -21.44 -40.16
CA ASP A 592 6.45 -21.33 -41.37
C ASP A 592 7.17 -20.65 -42.53
N GLY A 593 8.43 -20.27 -42.33
CA GLY A 593 9.25 -19.62 -43.33
C GLY A 593 9.01 -18.11 -43.44
N ILE A 594 8.32 -17.49 -42.48
CA ILE A 594 8.20 -16.03 -42.44
C ILE A 594 9.58 -15.42 -42.17
N PRO A 595 10.06 -14.48 -43.00
CA PRO A 595 11.33 -13.82 -42.77
C PRO A 595 11.37 -13.17 -41.39
N ILE A 596 12.43 -13.45 -40.64
CA ILE A 596 12.57 -12.97 -39.26
C ILE A 596 12.55 -11.43 -39.17
N ASN A 597 12.99 -10.73 -40.22
CA ASN A 597 12.95 -9.27 -40.30
C ASN A 597 11.52 -8.74 -40.26
N ASP A 598 10.62 -9.34 -41.04
CA ASP A 598 9.21 -8.95 -41.12
C ASP A 598 8.52 -9.14 -39.75
N ILE A 599 8.86 -10.23 -39.05
CA ILE A 599 8.33 -10.50 -37.71
C ILE A 599 8.82 -9.44 -36.71
N VAL A 600 10.12 -9.11 -36.74
CA VAL A 600 10.72 -8.13 -35.82
C VAL A 600 10.21 -6.72 -36.09
N GLU A 601 9.91 -6.37 -37.34
CA GLU A 601 9.39 -5.04 -37.68
C GLU A 601 8.07 -4.73 -36.98
N LYS A 602 7.22 -5.75 -36.80
CA LYS A 602 5.90 -5.69 -36.16
C LYS A 602 5.89 -6.15 -34.69
N MET A 603 7.04 -6.54 -34.16
CA MET A 603 7.14 -6.99 -32.78
C MET A 603 7.35 -5.81 -31.82
N GLY A 604 6.58 -5.78 -30.73
CA GLY A 604 6.73 -4.78 -29.68
C GLY A 604 8.03 -4.91 -28.89
N SER A 605 8.38 -3.83 -28.17
CA SER A 605 9.61 -3.72 -27.36
C SER A 605 9.82 -4.92 -26.42
N SER A 606 8.79 -5.30 -25.66
CA SER A 606 8.83 -6.43 -24.73
C SER A 606 9.13 -7.75 -25.45
N GLY A 607 8.57 -7.92 -26.65
CA GLY A 607 8.82 -9.11 -27.47
C GLY A 607 10.25 -9.17 -27.99
N ILE A 608 10.79 -8.04 -28.45
CA ILE A 608 12.18 -7.94 -28.89
C ILE A 608 13.12 -8.25 -27.73
N SER A 609 12.86 -7.68 -26.55
CA SER A 609 13.63 -7.97 -25.32
C SER A 609 13.58 -9.45 -24.94
N ARG A 610 12.40 -10.08 -25.03
CA ARG A 610 12.21 -11.52 -24.75
C ARG A 610 13.01 -12.40 -25.71
N HIS A 611 13.02 -12.08 -27.01
CA HIS A 611 13.66 -12.88 -28.05
C HIS A 611 15.08 -12.43 -28.42
N TYR A 612 15.61 -11.39 -27.79
CA TYR A 612 16.88 -10.75 -28.18
C TYR A 612 18.06 -11.71 -28.37
N ARG A 613 18.24 -12.73 -27.51
CA ARG A 613 19.37 -13.69 -27.70
C ARG A 613 19.24 -14.49 -28.99
N TYR A 614 18.02 -14.82 -29.37
CA TYR A 614 17.74 -15.52 -30.63
C TYR A 614 17.97 -14.59 -31.82
N LEU A 615 17.53 -13.33 -31.72
CA LEU A 615 17.73 -12.31 -32.77
C LEU A 615 19.22 -12.06 -33.02
N ILE A 616 20.04 -11.93 -31.98
CA ILE A 616 21.49 -11.78 -32.13
C ILE A 616 22.14 -12.97 -32.82
N ARG A 617 21.72 -14.21 -32.49
CA ARG A 617 22.21 -15.42 -33.18
C ARG A 617 21.83 -15.48 -34.66
N ASN A 618 20.81 -14.71 -35.06
CA ASN A 618 20.36 -14.56 -36.44
C ASN A 618 20.86 -13.25 -37.07
N ASN A 619 22.01 -12.74 -36.63
CA ASN A 619 22.73 -11.60 -37.21
C ASN A 619 21.99 -10.25 -37.18
N PHE A 620 21.01 -10.05 -36.30
CA PHE A 620 20.46 -8.71 -36.06
C PHE A 620 21.49 -7.81 -35.38
N SER A 621 21.56 -6.56 -35.84
CA SER A 621 22.38 -5.53 -35.20
C SER A 621 21.85 -5.22 -33.78
N ILE A 622 22.74 -5.24 -32.79
CA ILE A 622 22.38 -4.91 -31.41
C ILE A 622 21.83 -3.49 -31.32
N LYS A 623 22.40 -2.54 -32.06
CA LYS A 623 21.95 -1.14 -32.09
C LYS A 623 20.51 -1.03 -32.61
N PHE A 624 20.21 -1.73 -33.71
CA PHE A 624 18.86 -1.79 -34.24
C PHE A 624 17.86 -2.35 -33.22
N LEU A 625 18.21 -3.44 -32.53
CA LEU A 625 17.33 -4.01 -31.50
C LEU A 625 17.15 -3.08 -30.30
N MET A 626 18.20 -2.37 -29.89
CA MET A 626 18.13 -1.37 -28.83
C MET A 626 17.23 -0.19 -29.19
N ASP A 627 17.28 0.29 -30.43
CA ASP A 627 16.43 1.40 -30.90
C ASP A 627 14.95 1.02 -30.96
N LYS A 628 14.65 -0.28 -31.14
CA LYS A 628 13.30 -0.83 -31.08
C LYS A 628 12.82 -1.17 -29.65
N MET A 629 13.70 -1.13 -28.64
CA MET A 629 13.35 -1.38 -27.25
C MET A 629 13.19 -0.07 -26.47
N ASN A 630 12.19 0.00 -25.61
CA ASN A 630 12.05 1.08 -24.63
C ASN A 630 13.13 0.98 -23.53
N ILE A 631 13.29 2.06 -22.75
CA ILE A 631 14.32 2.19 -21.71
C ILE A 631 14.27 1.08 -20.64
N LEU A 632 13.08 0.56 -20.32
CA LEU A 632 12.89 -0.53 -19.36
C LEU A 632 13.39 -1.86 -19.93
N ASP A 633 13.09 -2.12 -21.20
CA ASP A 633 13.52 -3.32 -21.90
C ASP A 633 15.02 -3.35 -22.15
N VAL A 634 15.62 -2.22 -22.57
CA VAL A 634 17.08 -2.08 -22.67
C VAL A 634 17.72 -2.31 -21.28
N SER A 635 17.14 -1.72 -20.22
CA SER A 635 17.60 -1.91 -18.84
C SER A 635 17.61 -3.38 -18.40
N ARG A 636 16.57 -4.16 -18.75
CA ARG A 636 16.51 -5.61 -18.47
C ARG A 636 17.66 -6.38 -19.12
N ARG A 637 18.17 -5.87 -20.24
CA ARG A 637 19.27 -6.48 -21.03
C ARG A 637 20.64 -5.89 -20.74
N PHE A 638 20.79 -5.02 -19.75
CA PHE A 638 22.04 -4.34 -19.42
C PHE A 638 23.29 -5.25 -19.43
N ASN A 639 23.22 -6.42 -18.76
CA ASN A 639 24.35 -7.34 -18.69
C ASN A 639 24.75 -7.94 -20.06
N ASP A 640 23.79 -8.09 -20.98
CA ASP A 640 24.07 -8.56 -22.34
C ASP A 640 24.66 -7.43 -23.23
N LEU A 641 24.43 -6.17 -22.87
CA LEU A 641 24.77 -4.99 -23.69
C LEU A 641 26.08 -4.30 -23.28
N ILE A 642 26.38 -4.24 -21.98
CA ILE A 642 27.46 -3.41 -21.40
C ILE A 642 28.89 -3.71 -21.91
N ASN A 643 29.11 -4.91 -22.44
CA ASN A 643 30.40 -5.31 -23.00
C ASN A 643 30.46 -5.23 -24.52
N ILE A 644 29.36 -4.85 -25.17
CA ILE A 644 29.25 -4.83 -26.63
C ILE A 644 28.98 -3.41 -27.14
N ILE A 645 28.14 -2.66 -26.44
CA ILE A 645 27.77 -1.30 -26.81
C ILE A 645 28.64 -0.31 -26.02
N PRO A 646 29.12 0.79 -26.66
CA PRO A 646 29.81 1.86 -25.96
C PRO A 646 29.01 2.30 -24.73
N ALA A 647 29.67 2.43 -23.59
CA ALA A 647 28.96 2.70 -22.33
C ALA A 647 28.27 4.07 -22.37
N GLU A 648 28.82 5.01 -23.13
CA GLU A 648 28.29 6.36 -23.36
C GLU A 648 26.97 6.34 -24.13
N GLU A 649 26.82 5.40 -25.06
CA GLU A 649 25.55 5.22 -25.79
C GLU A 649 24.54 4.43 -24.96
N LEU A 650 25.01 3.46 -24.16
CA LEU A 650 24.13 2.62 -23.35
C LEU A 650 23.51 3.38 -22.17
N ILE A 651 24.26 4.28 -21.52
CA ILE A 651 23.79 5.00 -20.33
C ILE A 651 22.58 5.89 -20.62
N GLU A 652 22.51 6.47 -21.81
CA GLU A 652 21.39 7.29 -22.31
C GLU A 652 20.11 6.48 -22.56
N LYS A 653 20.22 5.15 -22.66
CA LYS A 653 19.12 4.22 -22.99
C LYS A 653 18.76 3.28 -21.85
N ILE A 654 19.21 3.55 -20.62
CA ILE A 654 18.86 2.78 -19.43
C ILE A 654 18.34 3.69 -18.32
N THR A 655 17.51 3.15 -17.43
CA THR A 655 16.95 3.95 -16.33
C THR A 655 18.00 4.33 -15.29
N ASN A 656 17.80 5.45 -14.59
CA ASN A 656 18.66 5.89 -13.48
C ASN A 656 18.79 4.81 -12.41
N SER A 657 17.73 4.03 -12.16
CA SER A 657 17.76 2.87 -11.26
C SER A 657 18.73 1.78 -11.74
N THR A 658 18.78 1.52 -13.05
CA THR A 658 19.77 0.60 -13.65
C THR A 658 21.19 1.15 -13.51
N VAL A 659 21.39 2.46 -13.75
CA VAL A 659 22.68 3.14 -13.58
C VAL A 659 23.18 2.97 -12.13
N ALA A 660 22.35 3.28 -11.15
CA ALA A 660 22.68 3.11 -9.74
C ALA A 660 22.97 1.64 -9.38
N LYS A 661 22.14 0.70 -9.85
CA LYS A 661 22.32 -0.74 -9.60
C LYS A 661 23.65 -1.26 -10.15
N TYR A 662 24.10 -0.74 -11.29
CA TYR A 662 25.33 -1.18 -11.96
C TYR A 662 26.46 -0.13 -11.90
N TYR A 663 26.41 0.79 -10.94
CA TYR A 663 27.35 1.90 -10.80
C TYR A 663 28.81 1.48 -10.98
N TYR A 664 29.27 0.46 -10.25
CA TYR A 664 30.67 0.02 -10.31
C TYR A 664 31.09 -0.52 -11.68
N LYS A 665 30.18 -1.21 -12.39
CA LYS A 665 30.47 -1.72 -13.74
C LYS A 665 30.53 -0.57 -14.76
N LEU A 666 29.73 0.46 -14.57
CA LEU A 666 29.75 1.66 -15.40
C LEU A 666 30.97 2.51 -15.08
N SER A 667 31.38 2.64 -13.83
CA SER A 667 32.54 3.43 -13.42
C SER A 667 33.87 2.89 -13.93
N ASP A 668 33.93 1.61 -14.28
CA ASP A 668 35.10 1.02 -14.95
C ASP A 668 35.24 1.47 -16.42
N LYS A 669 34.17 2.02 -17.00
CA LYS A 669 34.07 2.36 -18.44
C LYS A 669 33.77 3.83 -18.70
N LEU A 670 33.09 4.51 -17.78
CA LEU A 670 32.64 5.89 -17.90
C LEU A 670 33.28 6.78 -16.85
N SER A 671 33.36 8.08 -17.16
CA SER A 671 33.75 9.07 -16.18
C SER A 671 32.70 9.18 -15.07
N SER A 672 33.17 9.51 -13.86
CA SER A 672 32.26 9.74 -12.73
C SER A 672 31.31 10.91 -12.95
N GLU A 673 31.69 11.89 -13.77
CA GLU A 673 30.85 13.04 -14.17
C GLU A 673 29.71 12.60 -15.09
N THR A 674 29.99 11.74 -16.07
CA THR A 674 28.96 11.16 -16.95
C THR A 674 27.92 10.36 -16.15
N ILE A 675 28.38 9.58 -15.17
CA ILE A 675 27.49 8.78 -14.32
C ILE A 675 26.67 9.68 -13.39
N LEU A 676 27.28 10.74 -12.83
CA LEU A 676 26.62 11.69 -11.93
C LEU A 676 25.33 12.25 -12.56
N ASN A 677 25.39 12.64 -13.83
CA ASN A 677 24.25 13.21 -14.56
C ASN A 677 23.09 12.22 -14.80
N HIS A 678 23.32 10.92 -14.57
CA HIS A 678 22.34 9.84 -14.76
C HIS A 678 21.94 9.15 -13.45
N LEU A 679 22.32 9.72 -12.31
CA LEU A 679 21.91 9.27 -10.99
C LEU A 679 20.80 10.17 -10.44
N ASN A 680 19.85 9.56 -9.74
CA ASN A 680 18.94 10.31 -8.90
C ASN A 680 19.68 10.81 -7.64
N PRO A 681 19.24 11.91 -7.00
CA PRO A 681 19.94 12.50 -5.86
C PRO A 681 20.26 11.54 -4.72
N GLU A 682 19.32 10.65 -4.37
CA GLU A 682 19.52 9.62 -3.34
C GLU A 682 20.67 8.64 -3.70
N ASP A 683 20.87 8.34 -4.98
CA ASP A 683 21.95 7.47 -5.45
C ASP A 683 23.29 8.22 -5.58
N VAL A 684 23.25 9.53 -5.87
CA VAL A 684 24.42 10.41 -5.75
C VAL A 684 24.94 10.40 -4.31
N ALA A 685 24.05 10.52 -3.33
CA ALA A 685 24.41 10.42 -1.92
C ALA A 685 25.04 9.05 -1.59
N LYS A 686 24.48 7.94 -2.08
CA LYS A 686 25.04 6.59 -1.83
C LYS A 686 26.42 6.39 -2.43
N HIS A 687 26.69 7.01 -3.57
CA HIS A 687 27.98 6.91 -4.27
C HIS A 687 28.92 8.11 -4.02
N PHE A 688 28.56 9.02 -3.11
CA PHE A 688 29.26 10.28 -2.83
C PHE A 688 30.78 10.11 -2.69
N ASP A 689 31.23 9.18 -1.83
CA ASP A 689 32.66 8.98 -1.58
C ASP A 689 33.41 8.42 -2.80
N ASN A 690 32.72 7.75 -3.73
CA ASN A 690 33.33 7.29 -4.98
C ASN A 690 33.33 8.37 -6.05
N LEU A 691 32.25 9.15 -6.16
CA LEU A 691 32.16 10.31 -7.05
C LEU A 691 33.22 11.36 -6.69
N ASN A 692 33.38 11.66 -5.40
CA ASN A 692 34.33 12.65 -4.88
C ASN A 692 35.81 12.28 -5.03
N LYS A 693 36.13 11.10 -5.60
CA LYS A 693 37.52 10.76 -5.94
C LYS A 693 38.00 11.53 -7.18
N THR A 694 37.07 11.90 -8.06
CA THR A 694 37.37 12.43 -9.41
C THR A 694 36.49 13.62 -9.77
N VAL A 695 35.27 13.72 -9.23
CA VAL A 695 34.36 14.86 -9.40
C VAL A 695 34.52 15.83 -8.22
N SER A 696 34.48 17.14 -8.49
CA SER A 696 34.58 18.16 -7.44
C SER A 696 33.38 18.10 -6.49
N LEU A 697 33.60 18.49 -5.23
CA LEU A 697 32.52 18.58 -4.24
C LEU A 697 31.43 19.57 -4.67
N ASP A 698 31.80 20.67 -5.34
CA ASP A 698 30.84 21.65 -5.85
C ASP A 698 29.87 21.02 -6.87
N GLU A 699 30.38 20.18 -7.77
CA GLU A 699 29.55 19.55 -8.79
C GLU A 699 28.67 18.43 -8.21
N ILE A 700 29.20 17.68 -7.25
CA ILE A 700 28.41 16.67 -6.52
C ILE A 700 27.30 17.35 -5.71
N ALA A 701 27.58 18.48 -5.06
CA ALA A 701 26.59 19.21 -4.26
C ALA A 701 25.38 19.66 -5.11
N LYS A 702 25.59 20.01 -6.39
CA LYS A 702 24.50 20.33 -7.34
C LYS A 702 23.60 19.14 -7.71
N HIS A 703 23.97 17.93 -7.32
CA HIS A 703 23.19 16.73 -7.60
C HIS A 703 22.66 16.05 -6.32
N LEU A 704 22.96 16.59 -5.14
CA LEU A 704 22.41 16.12 -3.87
C LEU A 704 21.06 16.77 -3.56
N ASP A 705 20.14 16.01 -3.00
CA ASP A 705 18.92 16.51 -2.39
C ASP A 705 19.17 16.99 -0.94
N ARG A 706 18.12 17.46 -0.27
CA ARG A 706 18.19 17.97 1.10
C ARG A 706 18.80 16.95 2.06
N ASP A 707 18.36 15.69 1.97
CA ASP A 707 18.87 14.59 2.79
C ASP A 707 20.34 14.27 2.51
N GLY A 708 20.75 14.31 1.24
CA GLY A 708 22.12 14.12 0.81
C GLY A 708 23.04 15.22 1.35
N VAL A 709 22.61 16.48 1.28
CA VAL A 709 23.35 17.61 1.86
C VAL A 709 23.46 17.47 3.38
N ALA A 710 22.36 17.17 4.08
CA ALA A 710 22.37 16.96 5.52
C ALA A 710 23.29 15.81 5.94
N GLN A 711 23.25 14.68 5.21
CA GLN A 711 24.09 13.51 5.47
C GLN A 711 25.59 13.80 5.30
N TYR A 712 25.96 14.64 4.33
CA TYR A 712 27.35 14.97 4.01
C TYR A 712 27.78 16.37 4.43
N TYR A 713 26.98 17.05 5.26
CA TYR A 713 27.21 18.43 5.69
C TYR A 713 28.65 18.67 6.18
N ASP A 714 29.13 17.84 7.11
CA ASP A 714 30.49 17.93 7.66
C ASP A 714 31.61 17.80 6.60
N LYS A 715 31.33 17.11 5.49
CA LYS A 715 32.29 16.96 4.38
C LYS A 715 32.19 18.10 3.36
N LEU A 716 31.05 18.78 3.30
CA LEU A 716 30.75 19.84 2.35
C LEU A 716 31.07 21.23 2.92
N ILE A 717 30.73 21.48 4.18
CA ILE A 717 30.85 22.79 4.82
C ILE A 717 32.31 23.29 4.79
N GLY A 718 32.50 24.51 4.30
CA GLY A 718 33.82 25.13 4.12
C GLY A 718 34.66 24.53 2.99
N ARG A 719 34.10 23.65 2.16
CA ARG A 719 34.74 23.06 0.96
C ARG A 719 33.95 23.22 -0.32
N VAL A 720 32.67 23.55 -0.22
CA VAL A 720 31.83 24.01 -1.32
C VAL A 720 31.26 25.38 -0.99
N SER A 721 30.70 26.06 -1.99
CA SER A 721 29.95 27.29 -1.77
C SER A 721 28.87 27.09 -0.70
N THR A 722 29.00 27.82 0.42
CA THR A 722 28.04 27.71 1.52
C THR A 722 26.64 28.16 1.09
N ASN A 723 26.54 29.09 0.13
CA ASN A 723 25.25 29.49 -0.47
C ASN A 723 24.60 28.33 -1.25
N THR A 724 25.39 27.57 -2.02
CA THR A 724 24.90 26.38 -2.73
C THR A 724 24.41 25.29 -1.77
N LEU A 725 25.00 25.21 -0.57
CA LEU A 725 24.49 24.33 0.49
C LEU A 725 23.17 24.86 1.05
N VAL A 726 23.10 26.15 1.39
CA VAL A 726 21.90 26.79 1.92
C VAL A 726 20.70 26.60 0.99
N GLU A 727 20.89 26.81 -0.32
CA GLU A 727 19.85 26.61 -1.35
C GLU A 727 19.32 25.16 -1.44
N ARG A 728 20.07 24.19 -0.90
CA ARG A 728 19.74 22.77 -0.92
C ARG A 728 19.48 22.18 0.46
N MET A 729 19.47 23.00 1.51
CA MET A 729 19.17 22.56 2.87
C MET A 729 17.69 22.80 3.19
N ASP A 730 17.15 21.97 4.08
CA ASP A 730 15.84 22.26 4.66
C ASP A 730 15.94 23.42 5.67
N PRO A 731 14.91 24.29 5.82
CA PRO A 731 14.90 25.34 6.83
C PRO A 731 15.28 24.88 8.24
N GLN A 732 14.91 23.65 8.62
CA GLN A 732 15.27 23.11 9.94
C GLN A 732 16.78 22.88 10.07
N ASP A 733 17.44 22.36 9.05
CA ASP A 733 18.89 22.18 9.04
C ASP A 733 19.60 23.53 9.01
N ILE A 734 19.11 24.48 8.22
CA ILE A 734 19.63 25.87 8.21
C ILE A 734 19.55 26.47 9.62
N SER A 735 18.43 26.25 10.32
CA SER A 735 18.25 26.70 11.69
C SER A 735 19.24 26.07 12.67
N ILE A 736 19.46 24.75 12.58
CA ILE A 736 20.41 24.01 13.42
C ILE A 736 21.85 24.49 13.18
N TYR A 737 22.20 24.77 11.92
CA TYR A 737 23.56 25.13 11.51
C TYR A 737 23.77 26.63 11.29
N PHE A 738 22.81 27.49 11.65
CA PHE A 738 22.78 28.92 11.31
C PHE A 738 24.10 29.65 11.58
N ASP A 739 24.62 29.54 12.80
CA ASP A 739 25.89 30.18 13.18
C ASP A 739 27.11 29.61 12.43
N GLN A 740 27.09 28.32 12.10
CA GLN A 740 28.15 27.68 11.35
C GLN A 740 28.12 28.12 9.88
N LEU A 741 26.94 28.15 9.26
CA LEU A 741 26.75 28.62 7.90
C LEU A 741 27.30 30.05 7.73
N LEU A 742 26.96 30.95 8.65
CA LEU A 742 27.50 32.32 8.65
C LEU A 742 29.02 32.36 8.85
N LYS A 743 29.56 31.54 9.77
CA LYS A 743 31.01 31.43 9.97
C LYS A 743 31.76 30.98 8.71
N TYR A 744 31.13 30.14 7.89
CA TYR A 744 31.68 29.66 6.63
C TYR A 744 31.26 30.50 5.41
N GLY A 745 30.75 31.72 5.65
CA GLY A 745 30.52 32.71 4.60
C GLY A 745 29.21 32.55 3.83
N ALA A 746 28.20 31.88 4.41
CA ALA A 746 26.84 31.98 3.89
C ALA A 746 26.39 33.44 3.89
N ASP A 747 25.85 33.87 2.77
CA ASP A 747 25.23 35.17 2.65
C ASP A 747 23.91 35.21 3.46
N LEU A 748 23.70 36.31 4.17
CA LEU A 748 22.53 36.48 5.04
C LEU A 748 21.24 36.55 4.23
N GLU A 749 21.27 37.14 3.03
CA GLU A 749 20.11 37.16 2.14
C GLU A 749 19.81 35.77 1.59
N CYS A 750 20.85 34.98 1.24
CA CYS A 750 20.71 33.57 0.85
C CYS A 750 20.05 32.73 1.96
N ILE A 751 20.50 32.88 3.21
CA ILE A 751 19.87 32.22 4.36
C ILE A 751 18.43 32.68 4.55
N ALA A 752 18.18 34.00 4.50
CA ALA A 752 16.84 34.53 4.66
C ALA A 752 15.88 34.00 3.59
N LYS A 753 16.30 33.96 2.32
CA LYS A 753 15.51 33.37 1.22
C LYS A 753 15.20 31.90 1.44
N ALA A 754 16.13 31.13 2.02
CA ALA A 754 15.96 29.70 2.23
C ALA A 754 15.12 29.34 3.47
N ILE A 755 14.92 30.25 4.44
CA ILE A 755 14.05 30.05 5.60
C ILE A 755 12.62 30.51 5.26
N TYR A 756 11.89 29.67 4.51
CA TYR A 756 10.49 29.94 4.15
C TYR A 756 9.49 29.66 5.29
N ASP A 757 9.88 28.86 6.30
CA ASP A 757 9.04 28.60 7.48
C ASP A 757 9.07 29.79 8.46
N VAL A 758 7.89 30.39 8.71
CA VAL A 758 7.72 31.58 9.55
C VAL A 758 8.10 31.32 11.03
N ASN A 759 7.90 30.11 11.55
CA ASN A 759 8.29 29.76 12.92
C ASN A 759 9.81 29.67 13.07
N ILE A 760 10.48 29.11 12.07
CA ILE A 760 11.94 29.06 12.04
C ILE A 760 12.51 30.47 11.83
N LEU A 761 11.94 31.24 10.92
CA LEU A 761 12.28 32.65 10.69
C LEU A 761 12.18 33.45 12.00
N SER A 762 11.11 33.26 12.77
CA SER A 762 10.92 33.90 14.07
C SER A 762 12.04 33.59 15.07
N THR A 763 12.67 32.42 14.98
CA THR A 763 13.75 32.03 15.89
C THR A 763 15.03 32.82 15.59
N HIS A 764 15.26 33.18 14.33
CA HIS A 764 16.47 33.85 13.85
C HIS A 764 16.27 35.34 13.48
N LEU A 765 15.05 35.86 13.58
CA LEU A 765 14.67 37.21 13.14
C LEU A 765 15.57 38.31 13.72
N ASP A 766 15.83 38.29 15.03
CA ASP A 766 16.68 39.29 15.69
C ASP A 766 18.11 39.26 15.12
N SER A 767 18.63 38.06 14.86
CA SER A 767 19.97 37.85 14.30
C SER A 767 20.06 38.32 12.84
N LEU A 768 19.02 38.08 12.05
CA LEU A 768 18.94 38.54 10.66
C LEU A 768 18.88 40.08 10.59
N LEU A 769 18.04 40.70 11.43
CA LEU A 769 17.88 42.16 11.48
C LEU A 769 19.12 42.87 12.04
N ALA A 770 19.70 42.38 13.13
CA ALA A 770 20.89 42.96 13.76
C ALA A 770 22.12 42.93 12.82
N LYS A 771 22.14 42.01 11.86
CA LYS A 771 23.21 41.87 10.87
C LYS A 771 22.89 42.53 9.52
N GLY A 772 21.79 43.28 9.41
CA GLY A 772 21.48 44.10 8.25
C GLY A 772 20.89 43.36 7.04
N THR A 773 20.24 42.20 7.25
CA THR A 773 19.51 41.49 6.19
C THR A 773 18.42 42.40 5.61
N ASN A 774 18.27 42.41 4.28
CA ASN A 774 17.21 43.16 3.63
C ASN A 774 15.84 42.74 4.15
N THR A 775 15.12 43.68 4.75
CA THR A 775 13.78 43.46 5.32
C THR A 775 12.78 43.03 4.26
N ASP A 776 12.97 43.40 3.00
CA ASP A 776 12.08 43.01 1.90
C ASP A 776 12.05 41.48 1.72
N ILE A 777 13.18 40.78 1.90
CA ILE A 777 13.25 39.32 1.79
C ILE A 777 12.49 38.65 2.95
N ILE A 778 12.64 39.19 4.16
CA ILE A 778 11.94 38.70 5.35
C ILE A 778 10.43 38.90 5.17
N ASN A 779 10.04 40.06 4.66
CA ASN A 779 8.66 40.37 4.33
C ASN A 779 8.14 39.43 3.23
N GLU A 780 8.89 39.19 2.16
CA GLU A 780 8.48 38.26 1.10
C GLU A 780 8.13 36.87 1.63
N ASN A 781 8.96 36.26 2.48
CA ASN A 781 8.65 34.94 3.04
C ASN A 781 7.40 34.96 3.93
N ILE A 782 7.27 35.99 4.76
CA ILE A 782 6.09 36.18 5.62
C ILE A 782 4.83 36.36 4.77
N TYR A 783 4.87 37.25 3.78
CA TYR A 783 3.72 37.54 2.94
C TYR A 783 3.41 36.41 1.96
N SER A 784 4.38 35.55 1.60
CA SER A 784 4.11 34.31 0.86
C SER A 784 3.32 33.32 1.72
N ASP A 785 3.79 33.01 2.93
CA ASP A 785 3.04 32.14 3.86
C ASP A 785 1.65 32.73 4.19
N LEU A 786 1.59 34.05 4.41
CA LEU A 786 0.34 34.74 4.68
C LEU A 786 -0.59 34.74 3.47
N PHE A 787 -0.07 34.81 2.24
CA PHE A 787 -0.87 34.77 1.02
C PHE A 787 -1.47 33.39 0.81
N ASP A 788 -0.69 32.34 1.02
CA ASP A 788 -1.15 30.96 0.95
C ASP A 788 -2.24 30.71 2.01
N LYS A 789 -2.00 31.15 3.25
CA LYS A 789 -2.97 31.03 4.35
C LYS A 789 -4.22 31.87 4.13
N TYR A 790 -4.08 33.09 3.63
CA TYR A 790 -5.23 33.95 3.32
C TYR A 790 -6.05 33.36 2.16
N THR A 791 -5.39 32.89 1.11
CA THR A 791 -6.04 32.23 -0.05
C THR A 791 -6.77 30.98 0.40
N ASN A 792 -6.15 30.13 1.22
CA ASN A 792 -6.83 28.99 1.83
C ASN A 792 -8.03 29.46 2.67
N ALA A 793 -7.84 30.41 3.58
CA ALA A 793 -8.90 30.89 4.46
C ALA A 793 -10.12 31.49 3.72
N ILE A 794 -9.92 32.17 2.58
CA ILE A 794 -11.04 32.70 1.79
C ILE A 794 -11.69 31.62 0.91
N ILE A 795 -10.94 30.64 0.41
CA ILE A 795 -11.48 29.48 -0.31
C ILE A 795 -12.32 28.63 0.66
N GLU A 796 -11.84 28.44 1.89
CA GLU A 796 -12.55 27.77 2.97
C GLU A 796 -13.84 28.51 3.36
N GLN A 797 -13.81 29.85 3.38
CA GLN A 797 -14.99 30.68 3.65
C GLN A 797 -15.97 30.76 2.46
N ASN A 798 -15.51 30.58 1.22
CA ASN A 798 -16.32 30.58 0.01
C ASN A 798 -15.70 29.72 -1.09
N PRO A 799 -16.10 28.44 -1.21
CA PRO A 799 -15.54 27.54 -2.21
C PRO A 799 -15.95 27.85 -3.66
N GLU A 800 -17.03 28.60 -3.87
CA GLU A 800 -17.44 29.13 -5.18
C GLU A 800 -16.76 30.48 -5.50
N LEU A 801 -15.64 30.79 -4.85
CA LEU A 801 -14.87 31.99 -5.13
C LEU A 801 -14.56 32.06 -6.63
N ASP A 802 -14.88 33.20 -7.25
CA ASP A 802 -14.36 33.51 -8.58
C ASP A 802 -12.86 33.72 -8.47
N ILE A 803 -12.10 32.63 -8.63
CA ILE A 803 -10.64 32.56 -8.49
C ILE A 803 -9.97 33.55 -9.45
N ASP A 804 -10.51 33.68 -10.67
CA ASP A 804 -9.97 34.59 -11.68
C ASP A 804 -10.11 36.05 -11.21
N ASN A 805 -11.26 36.41 -10.66
CA ASN A 805 -11.51 37.74 -10.11
C ASN A 805 -10.71 38.02 -8.81
N PHE A 806 -10.51 36.99 -7.96
CA PHE A 806 -9.65 37.11 -6.79
C PHE A 806 -8.21 37.42 -7.19
N PHE A 807 -7.62 36.60 -8.05
CA PHE A 807 -6.24 36.81 -8.50
C PHE A 807 -6.09 38.09 -9.33
N ALA A 808 -7.11 38.50 -10.11
CA ALA A 808 -7.13 39.81 -10.76
C ALA A 808 -7.06 40.95 -9.73
N SER A 809 -7.76 40.85 -8.60
CA SER A 809 -7.68 41.88 -7.54
C SER A 809 -6.30 41.93 -6.85
N VAL A 810 -5.62 40.79 -6.73
CA VAL A 810 -4.24 40.72 -6.22
C VAL A 810 -3.29 41.38 -7.22
N GLU A 811 -3.43 41.08 -8.52
CA GLU A 811 -2.62 41.66 -9.60
C GLU A 811 -2.85 43.18 -9.73
N GLU A 812 -4.08 43.65 -9.55
CA GLU A 812 -4.41 45.08 -9.59
C GLU A 812 -4.00 45.82 -8.31
N GLY A 813 -3.70 45.11 -7.22
CA GLY A 813 -3.39 45.68 -5.91
C GLY A 813 -4.63 46.24 -5.19
N THR A 814 -5.81 45.66 -5.47
CA THR A 814 -7.14 46.06 -4.99
C THR A 814 -7.79 44.98 -4.10
N LEU A 815 -6.96 44.13 -3.49
CA LEU A 815 -7.39 43.00 -2.65
C LEU A 815 -8.25 43.42 -1.44
N ASP A 816 -8.05 44.62 -0.91
CA ASP A 816 -8.90 45.23 0.13
C ASP A 816 -10.33 45.48 -0.35
N LEU A 817 -10.51 46.03 -1.56
CA LEU A 817 -11.83 46.25 -2.16
C LEU A 817 -12.52 44.92 -2.45
N PHE A 818 -11.75 43.91 -2.89
CA PHE A 818 -12.26 42.55 -3.04
C PHE A 818 -12.72 41.98 -1.69
N ALA A 819 -11.91 42.14 -0.64
CA ALA A 819 -12.24 41.68 0.71
C ALA A 819 -13.47 42.39 1.27
N GLU A 820 -13.60 43.71 1.10
CA GLU A 820 -14.78 44.48 1.53
C GLU A 820 -16.06 44.04 0.80
N LYS A 821 -15.99 43.88 -0.52
CA LYS A 821 -17.15 43.50 -1.34
C LYS A 821 -17.66 42.09 -1.01
N ASN A 822 -16.77 41.19 -0.63
CA ASN A 822 -17.08 39.79 -0.36
C ASN A 822 -17.12 39.43 1.14
N GLY A 823 -16.88 40.40 2.04
CA GLY A 823 -16.98 40.21 3.49
C GLY A 823 -15.77 39.58 4.18
N TYR A 824 -14.58 39.58 3.56
CA TYR A 824 -13.33 39.04 4.11
C TYR A 824 -12.47 40.07 4.87
N THR A 825 -13.07 41.22 5.23
CA THR A 825 -12.37 42.28 5.93
C THR A 825 -11.91 41.79 7.31
N GLY A 826 -10.60 41.83 7.58
CA GLY A 826 -10.01 41.43 8.87
C GLY A 826 -9.52 39.97 8.96
N VAL A 827 -9.72 39.13 7.94
CA VAL A 827 -9.21 37.74 7.93
C VAL A 827 -7.68 37.69 8.00
N ILE A 828 -6.99 38.59 7.28
CA ILE A 828 -5.53 38.72 7.36
C ILE A 828 -5.07 39.00 8.80
N ASP A 829 -5.72 39.95 9.48
CA ASP A 829 -5.40 40.29 10.86
C ASP A 829 -5.66 39.12 11.81
N GLN A 830 -6.70 38.31 11.55
CA GLN A 830 -6.98 37.10 12.31
C GLN A 830 -5.86 36.07 12.16
N ILE A 831 -5.45 35.74 10.93
CA ILE A 831 -4.37 34.78 10.65
C ILE A 831 -3.08 35.20 11.35
N ILE A 832 -2.68 36.47 11.19
CA ILE A 832 -1.48 37.00 11.86
C ILE A 832 -1.60 36.87 13.38
N ASN A 833 -2.78 37.10 13.96
CA ASN A 833 -2.93 37.04 15.41
C ASN A 833 -3.02 35.62 15.97
N GLU A 834 -3.52 34.64 15.22
CA GLU A 834 -3.74 33.28 15.71
C GLU A 834 -2.56 32.35 15.43
N GLU A 835 -1.94 32.45 14.26
CA GLU A 835 -0.99 31.45 13.79
C GLU A 835 0.48 31.88 13.89
N TYR A 836 0.75 33.18 13.92
CA TYR A 836 2.13 33.65 13.82
C TYR A 836 2.79 33.74 15.20
N PRO A 837 4.11 33.53 15.29
CA PRO A 837 4.86 33.81 16.51
C PRO A 837 4.80 35.28 16.91
N GLN A 838 4.83 35.55 18.23
CA GLN A 838 4.73 36.92 18.77
C GLN A 838 5.76 37.90 18.17
N LYS A 839 7.00 37.43 17.94
CA LYS A 839 8.06 38.26 17.34
C LYS A 839 7.73 38.70 15.92
N ILE A 840 7.11 37.82 15.11
CA ILE A 840 6.72 38.16 13.74
C ILE A 840 5.58 39.19 13.76
N LYS A 841 4.62 39.08 14.69
CA LYS A 841 3.55 40.08 14.86
C LYS A 841 4.10 41.46 15.21
N GLU A 842 5.06 41.52 16.12
CA GLU A 842 5.73 42.77 16.53
C GLU A 842 6.53 43.36 15.38
N PHE A 843 7.23 42.51 14.62
CA PHE A 843 7.95 42.92 13.42
C PHE A 843 7.01 43.52 12.37
N LEU A 844 5.94 42.83 11.99
CA LEU A 844 4.97 43.34 11.01
C LEU A 844 4.36 44.68 11.42
N LYS A 845 4.04 44.86 12.72
CA LYS A 845 3.55 46.15 13.27
C LYS A 845 4.57 47.28 13.15
N SER A 846 5.87 46.97 13.16
CA SER A 846 6.94 47.96 13.08
C SER A 846 7.22 48.47 11.67
N GLN A 847 6.87 47.69 10.62
CA GLN A 847 7.34 47.95 9.25
C GLN A 847 6.45 48.91 8.44
N ASN A 848 5.22 49.23 8.89
CA ASN A 848 4.26 50.10 8.18
C ASN A 848 4.14 49.78 6.66
N ILE A 849 3.97 48.49 6.33
CA ILE A 849 3.92 47.98 4.95
C ILE A 849 2.51 48.06 4.40
N ASN A 850 2.37 48.44 3.13
CA ASN A 850 1.13 48.31 2.39
C ASN A 850 0.91 46.83 2.00
N GLN A 851 -0.07 46.18 2.64
CA GLN A 851 -0.37 44.76 2.46
C GLN A 851 -0.75 44.40 1.01
N ASN A 852 -1.60 45.20 0.35
CA ASN A 852 -1.99 44.95 -1.05
C ASN A 852 -0.78 44.97 -1.99
N LEU A 853 0.13 45.92 -1.78
CA LEU A 853 1.34 46.01 -2.60
C LEU A 853 2.30 44.84 -2.31
N ALA A 854 2.35 44.34 -1.08
CA ALA A 854 3.16 43.18 -0.72
C ALA A 854 2.61 41.89 -1.34
N PHE A 855 1.29 41.64 -1.26
CA PHE A 855 0.64 40.50 -1.90
C PHE A 855 0.81 40.52 -3.42
N LYS A 856 0.62 41.68 -4.05
CA LYS A 856 0.87 41.85 -5.48
C LYS A 856 2.29 41.43 -5.87
N LYS A 857 3.31 41.90 -5.15
CA LYS A 857 4.72 41.57 -5.43
C LYS A 857 5.01 40.07 -5.28
N VAL A 858 4.46 39.44 -4.24
CA VAL A 858 4.60 37.99 -4.02
C VAL A 858 3.95 37.22 -5.17
N TYR A 859 2.73 37.58 -5.54
CA TYR A 859 1.99 36.95 -6.63
C TYR A 859 2.69 37.10 -8.00
N GLU A 860 3.16 38.31 -8.34
CA GLU A 860 3.93 38.56 -9.57
C GLU A 860 5.22 37.71 -9.64
N LYS A 861 5.89 37.51 -8.50
CA LYS A 861 7.10 36.68 -8.40
C LYS A 861 6.79 35.19 -8.58
N GLN A 862 5.74 34.68 -7.93
CA GLN A 862 5.28 33.30 -8.10
C GLN A 862 4.94 32.99 -9.57
N LEU A 863 4.26 33.92 -10.27
CA LEU A 863 3.98 33.78 -11.71
C LEU A 863 5.26 33.76 -12.57
N GLN A 864 6.26 34.56 -12.24
CA GLN A 864 7.54 34.54 -12.94
C GLN A 864 8.30 33.23 -12.72
N GLU A 865 8.29 32.68 -11.51
CA GLU A 865 8.91 31.39 -11.20
C GLU A 865 8.20 30.21 -11.91
N CYS A 866 6.88 30.27 -12.08
CA CYS A 866 6.13 29.29 -12.87
C CYS A 866 6.42 29.36 -14.38
N ASN A 867 6.64 30.57 -14.95
CA ASN A 867 6.95 30.75 -16.38
C ASN A 867 8.38 30.34 -16.80
N PHE A 868 9.27 30.03 -15.84
CA PHE A 868 10.59 29.45 -16.12
C PHE A 868 10.59 27.91 -16.14
N ALA A 869 9.45 27.27 -15.88
CA ALA A 869 9.27 25.82 -15.84
C ALA A 869 8.45 25.25 -17.03
N GLU A 870 8.28 26.03 -18.10
CA GLU A 870 8.03 25.55 -19.48
C GLU A 870 9.35 25.36 -20.23
#